data_AF-A0A453PTN5-F1
#
_entry.id   AF-A0A453PTN5-F1
#
_cell.length_a   1.000
_cell.length_b   1.000
_cell.length_c   1.000
_cell.angle_alpha   90.00
_cell.angle_beta   90.00
_cell.angle_gamma   90.00
#
_symmetry.space_group_name_H-M   'P 1'
#
loop_
_entity.id
_entity.type
_entity.pdbx_description
1 polymer ?
#
loop_
_entity_poly.entity_id
_entity_poly.type
_entity_poly.pdbx_seq_one_letter_code
_entity_poly.pdbx_strand_id
1 'polypeptide(L)'
;AVGPNVIGDIHKRRGEYVEALRWLRLDYDVTVKYLPQRHLLESCQSLGEVHLRLGQFPQALTYQKKHLQLAKETDNLVEEQRACTQLGRTYHEILLSSENDHSAIRNAKKYFKAAMKLVKGLRENSPSGKSPHLKELIDSYNNLGMLELDLDNFEEAEQLLNQGLKICDEEEVNQYDDARTRLHHNLGNVYTELRNWNKAKVHIEKDIDICRNIDHIQGEAKGFINLGELHSRIQKYDDAKLCYERALQITKGLEDEDALVDQIHQNIETVMKAAEVLEELKKDEQKLKKLVRDTSNARGTSNERKLLCEQHAWLDNLIEKARMISAWSKHKEFSKAKKRVTNELREKEKQSDALLSIGESYQKLRIFGKARKWYMKSWNMYRSIGNLEGQALAKVNIGNVLDSCGDWAGALQAFEEGYRIAVEGNLPNVQLSALENMHYSHMVRFDSVEDAKKVHEKIENLKQKLNQHGARDTVSDYCSETESEGGDASDKMLDQEDSDGHAANTYSEEPDDHVVLASLVHRSRSSSNTKASKIHSIQKKVDRSCDMDERTREVLSKSCSNQSGKRRVRVFISDDEADESPEIDQSKKKRTNRTDSLSTSEDIANGANNRNQVDPTEPRDVYSICTPCPAEESICSFKSSSPTGHGNDGLEIGASSGGKVSSSKPVASGSRICTPASHSQPHGQNAVGLLSTDADHQHLAFRIGQHLVYLDLNACICEAAFNIESLKVEVACVYHLQIPDEKSSKGLLPIIGELKCCGNVLDGAESIDYIGQLASEQKCIEAFVDDWVPKRLMKLYIDFCTKSSEAPNKKLLKKLYNLEVSEDEIILSDCGLQDLSISPLLEALRSHKTIAMLDLSHNMLGNETIESLQQIFTSSSQTYGGLTLDLHCNRFGPTALFQICECAVMTERLEVLNLAGNRLTDGCSSYLFTILQKCKALYSLDVEQCSITSRTVQKMADALHEGSVLSHLSIGKNNPISGNTMLNLLSKLASLKRLADIVPSLLTAMNCGEIINQLWI
;
A
#
# COMPACT_ATOMS: atom_id res chain seq x y z
N ALA A 1 -16.97 -13.35 47.13
CA ALA A 1 -15.99 -12.57 46.37
C ALA A 1 -16.11 -12.95 44.90
N VAL A 2 -15.82 -12.04 43.98
CA VAL A 2 -15.71 -12.36 42.54
C VAL A 2 -14.32 -13.01 42.33
N GLY A 3 -14.24 -14.09 41.56
CA GLY A 3 -12.97 -14.79 41.29
C GLY A 3 -12.11 -14.01 40.28
N PRO A 4 -10.76 -14.10 40.33
CA PRO A 4 -9.88 -13.41 39.38
C PRO A 4 -10.19 -13.71 37.91
N ASN A 5 -10.54 -14.95 37.55
CA ASN A 5 -11.02 -15.30 36.19
C ASN A 5 -12.17 -14.39 35.73
N VAL A 6 -13.20 -14.23 36.57
CA VAL A 6 -14.41 -13.46 36.24
C VAL A 6 -14.12 -11.95 36.11
N ILE A 7 -13.15 -11.43 36.88
CA ILE A 7 -12.68 -10.04 36.74
C ILE A 7 -11.95 -9.89 35.40
N GLY A 8 -11.03 -10.80 35.08
CA GLY A 8 -10.34 -10.85 33.80
C GLY A 8 -11.28 -10.95 32.59
N ASP A 9 -12.33 -11.78 32.70
CA ASP A 9 -13.37 -11.91 31.67
C ASP A 9 -14.32 -10.70 31.58
N ILE A 10 -14.37 -9.82 32.59
CA ILE A 10 -15.04 -8.51 32.47
C ILE A 10 -14.15 -7.53 31.69
N HIS A 11 -12.87 -7.39 32.06
CA HIS A 11 -11.91 -6.54 31.34
C HIS A 11 -11.76 -6.99 29.86
N LYS A 12 -11.68 -8.30 29.60
CA LYS A 12 -11.65 -8.90 28.25
C LYS A 12 -12.85 -8.46 27.40
N ARG A 13 -14.05 -8.44 27.97
CA ARG A 13 -15.29 -8.04 27.27
C ARG A 13 -15.42 -6.53 27.04
N ARG A 14 -14.56 -5.73 27.65
CA ARG A 14 -14.46 -4.27 27.44
C ARG A 14 -13.29 -3.86 26.54
N GLY A 15 -12.53 -4.80 25.98
CA GLY A 15 -11.31 -4.49 25.24
C GLY A 15 -10.10 -4.12 26.11
N GLU A 16 -10.23 -4.12 27.44
CA GLU A 16 -9.17 -3.81 28.40
C GLU A 16 -8.13 -4.96 28.52
N TYR A 17 -7.58 -5.43 27.39
CA TYR A 17 -6.82 -6.69 27.26
C TYR A 17 -5.57 -6.77 28.16
N VAL A 18 -4.90 -5.64 28.42
CA VAL A 18 -3.71 -5.59 29.30
C VAL A 18 -4.10 -5.85 30.76
N GLU A 19 -5.23 -5.30 31.22
CA GLU A 19 -5.75 -5.54 32.57
C GLU A 19 -6.35 -6.96 32.66
N ALA A 20 -7.04 -7.41 31.60
CA ALA A 20 -7.51 -8.79 31.49
C ALA A 20 -6.36 -9.81 31.66
N LEU A 21 -5.21 -9.59 31.02
CA LEU A 21 -4.03 -10.45 31.20
C LEU A 21 -3.54 -10.49 32.66
N ARG A 22 -3.59 -9.39 33.41
CA ARG A 22 -3.17 -9.35 34.82
C ARG A 22 -4.04 -10.25 35.68
N TRP A 23 -5.36 -10.10 35.57
CA TRP A 23 -6.33 -10.90 36.34
C TRP A 23 -6.36 -12.38 35.94
N LEU A 24 -6.27 -12.68 34.64
CA LEU A 24 -6.24 -14.05 34.14
C LEU A 24 -4.93 -14.78 34.46
N ARG A 25 -3.79 -14.08 34.52
CA ARG A 25 -2.51 -14.65 35.00
C ARG A 25 -2.55 -14.91 36.51
N LEU A 26 -3.07 -13.97 37.29
CA LEU A 26 -3.26 -14.17 38.73
C LEU A 26 -4.18 -15.38 39.01
N ASP A 27 -5.25 -15.55 38.24
CA ASP A 27 -6.13 -16.71 38.31
C ASP A 27 -5.40 -18.02 38.02
N TYR A 28 -4.63 -18.05 36.92
CA TYR A 28 -3.83 -19.19 36.50
C TYR A 28 -2.78 -19.57 37.56
N ASP A 29 -2.02 -18.60 38.09
CA ASP A 29 -0.97 -18.84 39.09
C ASP A 29 -1.53 -19.32 40.44
N VAL A 30 -2.65 -18.74 40.90
CA VAL A 30 -3.38 -19.22 42.08
C VAL A 30 -3.89 -20.64 41.86
N THR A 31 -4.43 -20.93 40.67
CA THR A 31 -4.98 -22.24 40.34
C THR A 31 -3.87 -23.31 40.22
N VAL A 32 -2.73 -22.99 39.59
CA VAL A 32 -1.54 -23.87 39.53
C VAL A 32 -1.04 -24.24 40.94
N LYS A 33 -1.08 -23.28 41.87
CA LYS A 33 -0.49 -23.41 43.20
C LYS A 33 -1.40 -24.05 44.25
N TYR A 34 -2.72 -23.93 44.10
CA TYR A 34 -3.69 -24.31 45.14
C TYR A 34 -4.85 -25.21 44.68
N LEU A 35 -5.04 -25.47 43.38
CA LEU A 35 -6.18 -26.23 42.85
C LEU A 35 -5.76 -27.40 41.95
N PRO A 36 -6.61 -28.44 41.78
CA PRO A 36 -6.37 -29.52 40.83
C PRO A 36 -6.29 -29.00 39.38
N GLN A 37 -5.37 -29.57 38.59
CA GLN A 37 -5.01 -29.12 37.23
C GLN A 37 -6.22 -28.86 36.29
N ARG A 38 -7.31 -29.62 36.42
CA ARG A 38 -8.57 -29.42 35.66
C ARG A 38 -9.15 -28.00 35.76
N HIS A 39 -8.92 -27.29 36.86
CA HIS A 39 -9.45 -25.94 37.07
C HIS A 39 -8.72 -24.89 36.22
N LEU A 40 -7.53 -25.21 35.67
CA LEU A 40 -6.82 -24.35 34.71
C LEU A 40 -7.50 -24.27 33.34
N LEU A 41 -8.53 -25.08 33.08
CA LEU A 41 -9.20 -25.15 31.77
C LEU A 41 -9.77 -23.78 31.38
N GLU A 42 -10.49 -23.12 32.29
CA GLU A 42 -11.08 -21.78 32.06
C GLU A 42 -10.00 -20.71 31.90
N SER A 43 -9.02 -20.65 32.80
CA SER A 43 -7.93 -19.65 32.74
C SER A 43 -7.09 -19.82 31.46
N CYS A 44 -6.84 -21.07 31.02
CA CYS A 44 -6.16 -21.34 29.75
C CYS A 44 -7.01 -20.95 28.54
N GLN A 45 -8.34 -21.11 28.59
CA GLN A 45 -9.24 -20.65 27.53
C GLN A 45 -9.13 -19.13 27.37
N SER A 46 -9.35 -18.37 28.45
CA SER A 46 -9.37 -16.90 28.38
C SER A 46 -7.98 -16.27 28.17
N LEU A 47 -6.90 -16.84 28.72
CA LEU A 47 -5.53 -16.42 28.36
C LEU A 47 -5.24 -16.68 26.88
N GLY A 48 -5.68 -17.81 26.35
CA GLY A 48 -5.56 -18.16 24.94
C GLY A 48 -6.29 -17.19 24.01
N GLU A 49 -7.46 -16.70 24.42
CA GLU A 49 -8.24 -15.69 23.69
C GLU A 49 -7.59 -14.31 23.74
N VAL A 50 -7.20 -13.83 24.94
CA VAL A 50 -6.61 -12.48 25.09
C VAL A 50 -5.23 -12.39 24.42
N HIS A 51 -4.40 -13.44 24.49
CA HIS A 51 -3.14 -13.47 23.75
C HIS A 51 -3.35 -13.45 22.22
N LEU A 52 -4.43 -14.05 21.69
CA LEU A 52 -4.78 -13.93 20.27
C LEU A 52 -5.18 -12.49 19.91
N ARG A 53 -6.01 -11.83 20.74
CA ARG A 53 -6.41 -10.43 20.53
C ARG A 53 -5.24 -9.43 20.53
N LEU A 54 -4.14 -9.77 21.20
CA LEU A 54 -2.91 -8.98 21.26
C LEU A 54 -1.87 -9.37 20.17
N GLY A 55 -2.22 -10.24 19.21
CA GLY A 55 -1.29 -10.73 18.18
C GLY A 55 -0.16 -11.64 18.71
N GLN A 56 -0.24 -12.07 19.97
CA GLN A 56 0.80 -12.85 20.66
C GLN A 56 0.61 -14.36 20.37
N PHE A 57 0.74 -14.72 19.09
CA PHE A 57 0.42 -16.06 18.58
C PHE A 57 1.12 -17.22 19.31
N PRO A 58 2.44 -17.17 19.65
CA PRO A 58 3.11 -18.27 20.37
C PRO A 58 2.50 -18.52 21.75
N GLN A 59 2.18 -17.45 22.48
CA GLN A 59 1.53 -17.50 23.80
C GLN A 59 0.09 -18.00 23.66
N ALA A 60 -0.67 -17.48 22.69
CA ALA A 60 -2.03 -17.92 22.39
C ALA A 60 -2.07 -19.44 22.10
N LEU A 61 -1.23 -19.91 21.18
CA LEU A 61 -1.11 -21.34 20.87
C LEU A 61 -0.69 -22.19 22.08
N THR A 62 0.14 -21.66 22.98
CA THR A 62 0.58 -22.38 24.19
C THR A 62 -0.60 -22.61 25.15
N TYR A 63 -1.34 -21.56 25.50
CA TYR A 63 -2.51 -21.69 26.38
C TYR A 63 -3.66 -22.47 25.72
N GLN A 64 -3.91 -22.28 24.42
CA GLN A 64 -4.95 -23.02 23.69
C GLN A 64 -4.62 -24.50 23.50
N LYS A 65 -3.35 -24.88 23.32
CA LYS A 65 -2.92 -26.30 23.32
C LYS A 65 -3.10 -26.92 24.71
N LYS A 66 -2.82 -26.18 25.78
CA LYS A 66 -3.09 -26.61 27.15
C LYS A 66 -4.60 -26.75 27.43
N HIS A 67 -5.43 -25.81 26.97
CA HIS A 67 -6.90 -25.91 27.01
C HIS A 67 -7.39 -27.19 26.32
N LEU A 68 -6.89 -27.50 25.11
CA LEU A 68 -7.21 -28.74 24.38
C LEU A 68 -6.77 -30.01 25.14
N GLN A 69 -5.59 -30.00 25.77
CA GLN A 69 -5.10 -31.11 26.58
C GLN A 69 -6.01 -31.34 27.80
N LEU A 70 -6.32 -30.28 28.57
CA LEU A 70 -7.15 -30.37 29.77
C LEU A 70 -8.58 -30.82 29.47
N ALA A 71 -9.14 -30.39 28.32
CA ALA A 71 -10.45 -30.86 27.87
C ALA A 71 -10.47 -32.37 27.59
N LYS A 72 -9.37 -32.93 27.05
CA LYS A 72 -9.21 -34.38 26.84
C LYS A 72 -8.95 -35.15 28.13
N GLU A 73 -8.13 -34.61 29.03
CA GLU A 73 -7.89 -35.18 30.37
C GLU A 73 -9.14 -35.18 31.27
N THR A 74 -10.22 -34.51 30.85
CA THR A 74 -11.52 -34.45 31.54
C THR A 74 -12.69 -35.02 30.72
N ASP A 75 -12.40 -35.68 29.59
CA ASP A 75 -13.38 -36.23 28.63
C ASP A 75 -14.48 -35.22 28.17
N ASN A 76 -14.19 -33.92 28.24
CA ASN A 76 -15.14 -32.85 27.95
C ASN A 76 -15.13 -32.50 26.45
N LEU A 77 -15.96 -33.20 25.68
CA LEU A 77 -16.10 -33.01 24.23
C LEU A 77 -16.52 -31.59 23.81
N VAL A 78 -17.25 -30.85 24.65
CA VAL A 78 -17.66 -29.46 24.37
C VAL A 78 -16.45 -28.52 24.48
N GLU A 79 -15.62 -28.70 25.50
CA GLU A 79 -14.38 -27.92 25.62
C GLU A 79 -13.29 -28.38 24.65
N GLU A 80 -13.27 -29.66 24.21
CA GLU A 80 -12.40 -30.08 23.11
C GLU A 80 -12.80 -29.36 21.80
N GLN A 81 -14.10 -29.25 21.54
CA GLN A 81 -14.65 -28.52 20.39
C GLN A 81 -14.28 -27.04 20.45
N ARG A 82 -14.43 -26.39 21.62
CA ARG A 82 -14.07 -24.99 21.80
C ARG A 82 -12.57 -24.78 21.63
N ALA A 83 -11.74 -25.63 22.23
CA ALA A 83 -10.29 -25.56 22.10
C ALA A 83 -9.82 -25.74 20.65
N CYS A 84 -10.41 -26.68 19.90
CA CYS A 84 -10.18 -26.84 18.47
C CYS A 84 -10.62 -25.59 17.68
N THR A 85 -11.74 -24.96 18.04
CA THR A 85 -12.20 -23.71 17.41
C THR A 85 -11.23 -22.55 17.66
N GLN A 86 -10.71 -22.40 18.88
CA GLN A 86 -9.69 -21.39 19.20
C GLN A 86 -8.39 -21.62 18.42
N LEU A 87 -7.87 -22.86 18.44
CA LEU A 87 -6.64 -23.21 17.70
C LEU A 87 -6.82 -23.00 16.20
N GLY A 88 -7.97 -23.36 15.63
CA GLY A 88 -8.29 -23.10 14.23
C GLY A 88 -8.23 -21.61 13.88
N ARG A 89 -8.82 -20.74 14.71
CA ARG A 89 -8.78 -19.28 14.54
C ARG A 89 -7.36 -18.74 14.67
N THR A 90 -6.60 -19.13 15.68
CA THR A 90 -5.20 -18.69 15.84
C THR A 90 -4.33 -19.11 14.66
N TYR A 91 -4.48 -20.33 14.14
CA TYR A 91 -3.73 -20.77 12.96
C TYR A 91 -4.22 -20.13 11.65
N HIS A 92 -5.47 -19.69 11.56
CA HIS A 92 -5.97 -18.89 10.43
C HIS A 92 -5.44 -17.44 10.49
N GLU A 93 -5.35 -16.84 11.67
CA GLU A 93 -4.74 -15.51 11.86
C GLU A 93 -3.22 -15.53 11.57
N ILE A 94 -2.51 -16.60 11.98
CA ILE A 94 -1.10 -16.81 11.60
C ILE A 94 -0.95 -16.87 10.08
N LEU A 95 -1.83 -17.56 9.36
CA LEU A 95 -1.84 -17.59 7.89
C LEU A 95 -2.04 -16.19 7.28
N LEU A 96 -2.96 -15.38 7.83
CA LEU A 96 -3.18 -14.01 7.34
C LEU A 96 -1.99 -13.08 7.61
N SER A 97 -1.24 -13.33 8.69
CA SER A 97 -0.05 -12.54 9.08
C SER A 97 1.28 -13.03 8.50
N SER A 98 1.36 -14.25 7.94
CA SER A 98 2.61 -14.88 7.50
C SER A 98 2.44 -15.69 6.22
N GLU A 99 2.97 -15.16 5.11
CA GLU A 99 2.87 -15.75 3.76
C GLU A 99 3.51 -17.15 3.62
N ASN A 100 4.33 -17.59 4.58
CA ASN A 100 5.21 -18.76 4.44
C ASN A 100 4.98 -19.90 5.46
N ASP A 101 4.05 -19.78 6.43
CA ASP A 101 3.82 -20.85 7.40
C ASP A 101 2.88 -21.95 6.85
N HIS A 102 3.48 -22.95 6.17
CA HIS A 102 2.78 -24.18 5.76
C HIS A 102 2.06 -24.90 6.90
N SER A 103 2.58 -24.80 8.13
CA SER A 103 1.95 -25.42 9.30
C SER A 103 0.66 -24.68 9.70
N ALA A 104 0.54 -23.39 9.42
CA ALA A 104 -0.64 -22.59 9.74
C ALA A 104 -1.87 -23.07 8.95
N ILE A 105 -1.79 -23.13 7.61
CA ILE A 105 -2.87 -23.63 6.74
C ILE A 105 -3.32 -25.03 7.19
N ARG A 106 -2.35 -25.94 7.32
CA ARG A 106 -2.61 -27.35 7.65
C ARG A 106 -3.22 -27.51 9.04
N ASN A 107 -2.76 -26.75 10.04
CA ASN A 107 -3.33 -26.78 11.38
C ASN A 107 -4.71 -26.09 11.44
N ALA A 108 -4.93 -24.96 10.76
CA ALA A 108 -6.25 -24.31 10.69
C ALA A 108 -7.31 -25.27 10.11
N LYS A 109 -7.02 -25.84 8.93
CA LYS A 109 -7.92 -26.80 8.24
C LYS A 109 -8.12 -28.08 9.07
N LYS A 110 -7.09 -28.55 9.78
CA LYS A 110 -7.18 -29.69 10.75
C LYS A 110 -8.09 -29.36 11.94
N TYR A 111 -7.85 -28.26 12.64
CA TYR A 111 -8.56 -27.95 13.89
C TYR A 111 -10.01 -27.51 13.64
N PHE A 112 -10.30 -26.77 12.56
CA PHE A 112 -11.69 -26.50 12.18
C PHE A 112 -12.45 -27.77 11.74
N LYS A 113 -11.84 -28.68 10.98
CA LYS A 113 -12.48 -29.97 10.65
C LYS A 113 -12.65 -30.88 11.89
N ALA A 114 -11.74 -30.81 12.87
CA ALA A 114 -11.90 -31.48 14.16
C ALA A 114 -13.07 -30.88 14.97
N ALA A 115 -13.15 -29.56 15.09
CA ALA A 115 -14.25 -28.86 15.76
C ALA A 115 -15.61 -29.22 15.13
N MET A 116 -15.73 -29.15 13.79
CA MET A 116 -16.97 -29.53 13.10
C MET A 116 -17.37 -30.99 13.36
N LYS A 117 -16.39 -31.92 13.39
CA LYS A 117 -16.67 -33.34 13.70
C LYS A 117 -17.19 -33.50 15.13
N LEU A 118 -16.62 -32.79 16.10
CA LEU A 118 -17.05 -32.82 17.50
C LEU A 118 -18.47 -32.26 17.67
N VAL A 119 -18.82 -31.12 17.05
CA VAL A 119 -20.19 -30.59 17.12
C VAL A 119 -21.20 -31.56 16.52
N LYS A 120 -20.89 -32.16 15.35
CA LYS A 120 -21.80 -33.13 14.70
C LYS A 120 -22.06 -34.34 15.60
N GLY A 121 -21.00 -34.89 16.22
CA GLY A 121 -21.14 -35.94 17.24
C GLY A 121 -21.95 -35.53 18.47
N LEU A 122 -21.80 -34.30 18.97
CA LEU A 122 -22.60 -33.78 20.09
C LEU A 122 -24.10 -33.66 19.73
N ARG A 123 -24.42 -33.19 18.52
CA ARG A 123 -25.80 -33.09 18.02
C ARG A 123 -26.43 -34.47 17.77
N GLU A 124 -25.68 -35.42 17.19
CA GLU A 124 -26.15 -36.79 16.93
C GLU A 124 -26.45 -37.60 18.20
N ASN A 125 -25.74 -37.35 19.30
CA ASN A 125 -25.94 -38.06 20.58
C ASN A 125 -26.98 -37.40 21.51
N SER A 126 -27.66 -36.33 21.09
CA SER A 126 -28.55 -35.55 21.95
C SER A 126 -30.01 -36.04 21.93
N PRO A 127 -30.61 -36.46 23.06
CA PRO A 127 -31.95 -37.06 23.11
C PRO A 127 -33.12 -36.05 23.06
N SER A 128 -32.83 -34.79 22.75
CA SER A 128 -33.78 -33.67 22.70
C SER A 128 -33.92 -33.18 21.27
N GLY A 129 -35.15 -33.10 20.74
CA GLY A 129 -35.46 -32.63 19.38
C GLY A 129 -35.24 -31.13 19.12
N LYS A 130 -34.49 -30.44 19.97
CA LYS A 130 -33.89 -29.13 19.72
C LYS A 130 -32.39 -29.29 19.88
N SER A 131 -31.62 -28.98 18.84
CA SER A 131 -30.19 -29.33 18.84
C SER A 131 -29.37 -28.45 19.79
N PRO A 132 -28.75 -29.00 20.86
CA PRO A 132 -27.71 -28.28 21.57
C PRO A 132 -26.51 -28.12 20.64
N HIS A 133 -25.75 -27.03 20.81
CA HIS A 133 -24.60 -26.67 19.99
C HIS A 133 -24.90 -26.30 18.52
N LEU A 134 -26.15 -25.89 18.22
CA LEU A 134 -26.54 -25.38 16.90
C LEU A 134 -25.68 -24.18 16.45
N LYS A 135 -25.41 -23.23 17.36
CA LYS A 135 -24.60 -22.04 17.08
C LYS A 135 -23.15 -22.42 16.75
N GLU A 136 -22.57 -23.34 17.51
CA GLU A 136 -21.22 -23.87 17.28
C GLU A 136 -21.14 -24.67 15.97
N LEU A 137 -22.23 -25.29 15.51
CA LEU A 137 -22.30 -25.96 14.20
C LEU A 137 -22.26 -24.93 13.07
N ILE A 138 -23.06 -23.87 13.18
CA ILE A 138 -23.12 -22.78 12.20
C ILE A 138 -21.78 -22.03 12.16
N ASP A 139 -21.21 -21.70 13.31
CA ASP A 139 -19.87 -21.09 13.40
C ASP A 139 -18.77 -22.02 12.85
N SER A 140 -18.90 -23.34 13.00
CA SER A 140 -17.96 -24.29 12.36
C SER A 140 -18.05 -24.27 10.83
N TYR A 141 -19.26 -24.11 10.28
CA TYR A 141 -19.46 -23.89 8.83
C TYR A 141 -18.93 -22.53 8.37
N ASN A 142 -19.16 -21.46 9.15
CA ASN A 142 -18.64 -20.13 8.86
C ASN A 142 -17.10 -20.08 8.89
N ASN A 143 -16.47 -20.63 9.94
CA ASN A 143 -15.01 -20.65 10.09
C ASN A 143 -14.33 -21.43 8.94
N LEU A 144 -14.90 -22.57 8.50
CA LEU A 144 -14.40 -23.30 7.33
C LEU A 144 -14.65 -22.54 6.02
N GLY A 145 -15.84 -21.98 5.81
CA GLY A 145 -16.15 -21.21 4.60
C GLY A 145 -15.25 -19.99 4.43
N MET A 146 -14.91 -19.32 5.54
CA MET A 146 -13.94 -18.22 5.60
C MET A 146 -12.51 -18.68 5.28
N LEU A 147 -12.06 -19.81 5.85
CA LEU A 147 -10.75 -20.38 5.51
C LEU A 147 -10.66 -20.80 4.03
N GLU A 148 -11.69 -21.43 3.47
CA GLU A 148 -11.68 -21.81 2.04
C GLU A 148 -11.77 -20.57 1.11
N LEU A 149 -12.41 -19.47 1.54
CA LEU A 149 -12.38 -18.18 0.84
C LEU A 149 -10.95 -17.62 0.76
N ASP A 150 -10.21 -17.60 1.87
CA ASP A 150 -8.82 -17.10 1.90
C ASP A 150 -7.81 -18.04 1.20
N LEU A 151 -8.17 -19.31 0.97
CA LEU A 151 -7.38 -20.28 0.18
C LEU A 151 -7.75 -20.32 -1.31
N ASP A 152 -8.45 -19.29 -1.82
CA ASP A 152 -8.95 -19.18 -3.19
C ASP A 152 -9.89 -20.33 -3.65
N ASN A 153 -10.55 -21.03 -2.70
CA ASN A 153 -11.46 -22.15 -2.94
C ASN A 153 -12.95 -21.69 -2.86
N PHE A 154 -13.29 -20.64 -3.60
CA PHE A 154 -14.59 -19.93 -3.54
C PHE A 154 -15.82 -20.85 -3.69
N GLU A 155 -15.71 -21.96 -4.41
CA GLU A 155 -16.80 -22.92 -4.62
C GLU A 155 -17.01 -23.85 -3.42
N GLU A 156 -15.94 -24.23 -2.70
CA GLU A 156 -16.06 -24.95 -1.42
C GLU A 156 -16.55 -23.99 -0.34
N ALA A 157 -16.12 -22.72 -0.37
CA ALA A 157 -16.65 -21.64 0.48
C ALA A 157 -18.16 -21.38 0.24
N GLU A 158 -18.61 -21.22 -1.01
CA GLU A 158 -20.03 -21.08 -1.37
C GLU A 158 -20.83 -22.27 -0.82
N GLN A 159 -20.34 -23.50 -0.99
CA GLN A 159 -21.03 -24.70 -0.49
C GLN A 159 -21.09 -24.76 1.05
N LEU A 160 -20.00 -24.44 1.75
CA LEU A 160 -19.94 -24.48 3.21
C LEU A 160 -20.84 -23.40 3.85
N LEU A 161 -20.81 -22.17 3.32
CA LEU A 161 -21.61 -21.07 3.87
C LEU A 161 -23.11 -21.24 3.56
N ASN A 162 -23.47 -21.74 2.38
CA ASN A 162 -24.87 -22.08 2.07
C ASN A 162 -25.36 -23.30 2.88
N GLN A 163 -24.50 -24.27 3.23
CA GLN A 163 -24.86 -25.31 4.21
C GLN A 163 -25.14 -24.72 5.59
N GLY A 164 -24.34 -23.74 6.04
CA GLY A 164 -24.61 -22.98 7.25
C GLY A 164 -25.98 -22.30 7.23
N LEU A 165 -26.30 -21.57 6.15
CA LEU A 165 -27.61 -20.89 6.01
C LEU A 165 -28.76 -21.89 5.99
N LYS A 166 -28.60 -22.99 5.25
CA LYS A 166 -29.60 -24.05 5.17
C LYS A 166 -29.89 -24.63 6.56
N ILE A 167 -28.88 -24.81 7.41
CA ILE A 167 -29.07 -25.27 8.81
C ILE A 167 -29.82 -24.21 9.63
N CYS A 168 -29.56 -22.92 9.42
CA CYS A 168 -30.35 -21.85 10.05
C CYS A 168 -31.83 -21.90 9.64
N ASP A 169 -32.12 -22.24 8.38
CA ASP A 169 -33.49 -22.34 7.87
C ASP A 169 -34.19 -23.65 8.30
N GLU A 170 -33.48 -24.78 8.34
CA GLU A 170 -34.02 -26.09 8.78
C GLU A 170 -34.29 -26.16 10.29
N GLU A 171 -33.57 -25.41 11.13
CA GLU A 171 -33.77 -25.35 12.59
C GLU A 171 -34.54 -24.09 13.05
N GLU A 172 -35.20 -23.38 12.12
CA GLU A 172 -36.00 -22.16 12.36
C GLU A 172 -35.25 -21.06 13.16
N VAL A 173 -33.93 -20.93 12.95
CA VAL A 173 -33.10 -19.88 13.57
C VAL A 173 -33.63 -18.51 13.14
N ASN A 174 -33.83 -17.62 14.12
CA ASN A 174 -34.36 -16.27 13.95
C ASN A 174 -33.72 -15.57 12.74
N GLN A 175 -34.53 -14.89 11.92
CA GLN A 175 -34.05 -14.12 10.76
C GLN A 175 -33.04 -13.04 11.15
N TYR A 176 -33.15 -12.51 12.38
CA TYR A 176 -32.21 -11.55 12.98
C TYR A 176 -31.35 -12.26 14.05
N ASP A 177 -30.42 -13.11 13.60
CA ASP A 177 -29.50 -13.86 14.45
C ASP A 177 -28.03 -13.59 14.05
N ASP A 178 -27.13 -13.48 15.04
CA ASP A 178 -25.73 -13.11 14.80
C ASP A 178 -24.97 -14.15 13.96
N ALA A 179 -25.39 -15.42 13.98
CA ALA A 179 -24.81 -16.46 13.13
C ALA A 179 -25.24 -16.32 11.66
N ARG A 180 -26.45 -15.83 11.38
CA ARG A 180 -26.91 -15.54 10.00
C ARG A 180 -26.13 -14.38 9.39
N THR A 181 -25.83 -13.33 10.15
CA THR A 181 -25.06 -12.17 9.65
C THR A 181 -23.68 -12.59 9.18
N ARG A 182 -22.92 -13.36 9.99
CA ARG A 182 -21.58 -13.86 9.61
C ARG A 182 -21.57 -14.65 8.30
N LEU A 183 -22.57 -15.50 8.09
CA LEU A 183 -22.72 -16.27 6.85
C LEU A 183 -23.05 -15.37 5.64
N HIS A 184 -23.91 -14.36 5.80
CA HIS A 184 -24.24 -13.41 4.75
C HIS A 184 -23.08 -12.46 4.42
N HIS A 185 -22.34 -12.00 5.43
CA HIS A 185 -21.09 -11.25 5.27
C HIS A 185 -20.10 -12.01 4.37
N ASN A 186 -19.78 -13.25 4.74
CA ASN A 186 -18.82 -14.07 4.01
C ASN A 186 -19.33 -14.51 2.63
N LEU A 187 -20.64 -14.74 2.46
CA LEU A 187 -21.24 -14.97 1.13
C LEU A 187 -21.20 -13.71 0.26
N GLY A 188 -21.35 -12.52 0.84
CA GLY A 188 -21.13 -11.25 0.16
C GLY A 188 -19.73 -11.17 -0.45
N ASN A 189 -18.71 -11.49 0.35
CA ASN A 189 -17.31 -11.50 -0.07
C ASN A 189 -17.03 -12.60 -1.12
N VAL A 190 -17.50 -13.83 -0.88
CA VAL A 190 -17.45 -14.93 -1.85
C VAL A 190 -18.09 -14.52 -3.18
N TYR A 191 -19.28 -13.91 -3.19
CA TYR A 191 -19.94 -13.53 -4.44
C TYR A 191 -19.33 -12.30 -5.13
N THR A 192 -18.74 -11.37 -4.38
CA THR A 192 -17.96 -10.24 -4.93
C THR A 192 -16.74 -10.76 -5.68
N GLU A 193 -15.98 -11.67 -5.07
CA GLU A 193 -14.87 -12.33 -5.76
C GLU A 193 -15.40 -13.21 -6.91
N LEU A 194 -16.48 -13.98 -6.72
CA LEU A 194 -17.15 -14.73 -7.82
C LEU A 194 -17.72 -13.82 -8.92
N ARG A 195 -17.56 -12.49 -8.83
CA ARG A 195 -18.05 -11.44 -9.76
C ARG A 195 -19.55 -11.56 -10.06
N ASN A 196 -20.30 -12.21 -9.15
CA ASN A 196 -21.74 -12.37 -9.21
C ASN A 196 -22.38 -11.21 -8.44
N TRP A 197 -22.23 -10.01 -9.00
CA TRP A 197 -22.54 -8.74 -8.35
C TRP A 197 -23.95 -8.68 -7.75
N ASN A 198 -24.92 -9.30 -8.42
CA ASN A 198 -26.31 -9.34 -7.97
C ASN A 198 -26.47 -10.20 -6.71
N LYS A 199 -25.89 -11.41 -6.67
CA LYS A 199 -25.88 -12.24 -5.45
C LYS A 199 -25.08 -11.54 -4.34
N ALA A 200 -23.92 -10.98 -4.66
CA ALA A 200 -23.05 -10.29 -3.70
C ALA A 200 -23.79 -9.16 -3.00
N LYS A 201 -24.43 -8.29 -3.79
CA LYS A 201 -25.25 -7.19 -3.28
C LYS A 201 -26.37 -7.69 -2.35
N VAL A 202 -27.15 -8.69 -2.78
CA VAL A 202 -28.26 -9.24 -1.98
C VAL A 202 -27.79 -9.84 -0.64
N HIS A 203 -26.59 -10.43 -0.59
CA HIS A 203 -26.05 -10.96 0.67
C HIS A 203 -25.46 -9.85 1.57
N ILE A 204 -24.82 -8.83 1.01
CA ILE A 204 -24.30 -7.69 1.78
C ILE A 204 -25.45 -6.82 2.34
N GLU A 205 -26.49 -6.55 1.55
CA GLU A 205 -27.69 -5.82 2.04
C GLU A 205 -28.37 -6.57 3.20
N LYS A 206 -28.43 -7.92 3.14
CA LYS A 206 -28.95 -8.73 4.26
C LYS A 206 -28.04 -8.72 5.50
N ASP A 207 -26.72 -8.68 5.34
CA ASP A 207 -25.79 -8.56 6.47
C ASP A 207 -25.93 -7.20 7.17
N ILE A 208 -26.00 -6.13 6.39
CA ILE A 208 -26.30 -4.76 6.86
C ILE A 208 -27.64 -4.73 7.62
N ASP A 209 -28.70 -5.29 7.03
CA ASP A 209 -30.04 -5.26 7.63
C ASP A 209 -30.14 -6.16 8.87
N ILE A 210 -29.47 -7.32 8.92
CA ILE A 210 -29.43 -8.14 10.13
C ILE A 210 -28.65 -7.41 11.23
N CYS A 211 -27.44 -6.89 10.94
CA CYS A 211 -26.64 -6.14 11.91
C CYS A 211 -27.42 -4.98 12.53
N ARG A 212 -28.18 -4.22 11.73
CA ARG A 212 -29.04 -3.14 12.22
C ARG A 212 -30.18 -3.62 13.12
N ASN A 213 -30.81 -4.75 12.81
CA ASN A 213 -31.90 -5.31 13.61
C ASN A 213 -31.45 -6.04 14.89
N ILE A 214 -30.13 -6.21 15.10
CA ILE A 214 -29.53 -6.75 16.33
C ILE A 214 -28.64 -5.73 17.07
N ASP A 215 -28.76 -4.44 16.72
CA ASP A 215 -27.96 -3.32 17.25
C ASP A 215 -26.43 -3.50 17.16
N HIS A 216 -25.95 -4.28 16.19
CA HIS A 216 -24.53 -4.59 16.00
C HIS A 216 -23.84 -3.55 15.09
N ILE A 217 -23.66 -2.34 15.65
CA ILE A 217 -23.14 -1.14 14.98
C ILE A 217 -21.85 -1.39 14.19
N GLN A 218 -20.85 -2.05 14.78
CA GLN A 218 -19.56 -2.35 14.12
C GLN A 218 -19.73 -3.26 12.89
N GLY A 219 -20.72 -4.16 12.90
CA GLY A 219 -21.07 -4.99 11.76
C GLY A 219 -21.82 -4.24 10.67
N GLU A 220 -22.73 -3.32 11.03
CA GLU A 220 -23.40 -2.47 10.03
C GLU A 220 -22.37 -1.60 9.27
N ALA A 221 -21.41 -1.01 9.98
CA ALA A 221 -20.31 -0.26 9.37
C ALA A 221 -19.48 -1.13 8.41
N LYS A 222 -19.10 -2.35 8.82
CA LYS A 222 -18.35 -3.31 7.99
C LYS A 222 -19.15 -3.82 6.78
N GLY A 223 -20.47 -3.99 6.92
CA GLY A 223 -21.37 -4.27 5.81
C GLY A 223 -21.37 -3.14 4.77
N PHE A 224 -21.42 -1.88 5.20
CA PHE A 224 -21.28 -0.73 4.30
C PHE A 224 -19.89 -0.64 3.64
N ILE A 225 -18.81 -1.05 4.31
CA ILE A 225 -17.48 -1.17 3.69
C ILE A 225 -17.51 -2.23 2.57
N ASN A 226 -18.05 -3.42 2.82
CA ASN A 226 -18.15 -4.47 1.79
C ASN A 226 -19.02 -4.01 0.61
N LEU A 227 -20.08 -3.24 0.86
CA LEU A 227 -20.93 -2.64 -0.19
C LEU A 227 -20.15 -1.59 -1.01
N GLY A 228 -19.36 -0.75 -0.35
CA GLY A 228 -18.46 0.20 -1.00
C GLY A 228 -17.42 -0.49 -1.88
N GLU A 229 -16.82 -1.59 -1.40
CA GLU A 229 -15.89 -2.38 -2.19
C GLU A 229 -16.59 -3.00 -3.41
N LEU A 230 -17.77 -3.58 -3.24
CA LEU A 230 -18.57 -4.13 -4.35
C LEU A 230 -18.86 -3.06 -5.41
N HIS A 231 -19.29 -1.86 -5.03
CA HIS A 231 -19.51 -0.77 -5.98
C HIS A 231 -18.20 -0.31 -6.67
N SER A 232 -17.07 -0.28 -5.95
CA SER A 232 -15.73 -0.02 -6.53
C SER A 232 -15.31 -1.09 -7.55
N ARG A 233 -15.52 -2.38 -7.25
CA ARG A 233 -15.26 -3.53 -8.15
C ARG A 233 -16.14 -3.51 -9.41
N ILE A 234 -17.25 -2.75 -9.40
CA ILE A 234 -18.17 -2.49 -10.54
C ILE A 234 -17.88 -1.15 -11.24
N GLN A 235 -16.84 -0.40 -10.81
CA GLN A 235 -16.47 0.93 -11.33
C GLN A 235 -17.53 2.02 -11.06
N LYS A 236 -18.34 1.86 -10.00
CA LYS A 236 -19.34 2.82 -9.50
C LYS A 236 -18.78 3.60 -8.31
N TYR A 237 -17.80 4.46 -8.58
CA TYR A 237 -17.02 5.12 -7.53
C TYR A 237 -17.81 6.12 -6.68
N ASP A 238 -18.79 6.81 -7.25
CA ASP A 238 -19.67 7.71 -6.49
C ASP A 238 -20.53 6.94 -5.47
N ASP A 239 -21.19 5.86 -5.91
CA ASP A 239 -21.93 4.95 -5.02
C ASP A 239 -21.01 4.37 -3.92
N ALA A 240 -19.79 3.99 -4.28
CA ALA A 240 -18.82 3.41 -3.35
C ALA A 240 -18.39 4.40 -2.27
N LYS A 241 -18.12 5.66 -2.66
CA LYS A 241 -17.84 6.75 -1.75
C LYS A 241 -19.00 6.97 -0.77
N LEU A 242 -20.24 7.04 -1.26
CA LEU A 242 -21.43 7.19 -0.40
C LEU A 242 -21.58 6.05 0.62
N CYS A 243 -21.23 4.81 0.25
CA CYS A 243 -21.23 3.68 1.18
C CYS A 243 -20.14 3.83 2.27
N TYR A 244 -18.94 4.27 1.90
CA TYR A 244 -17.87 4.52 2.87
C TYR A 244 -18.13 5.74 3.77
N GLU A 245 -18.70 6.82 3.24
CA GLU A 245 -19.14 7.98 4.04
C GLU A 245 -20.24 7.57 5.04
N ARG A 246 -21.14 6.67 4.65
CA ARG A 246 -22.13 6.08 5.56
C ARG A 246 -21.49 5.18 6.62
N ALA A 247 -20.50 4.36 6.26
CA ALA A 247 -19.72 3.60 7.24
C ALA A 247 -19.02 4.53 8.25
N LEU A 248 -18.36 5.59 7.77
CA LEU A 248 -17.69 6.60 8.61
C LEU A 248 -18.66 7.29 9.58
N GLN A 249 -19.88 7.61 9.12
CA GLN A 249 -20.93 8.19 9.97
C GLN A 249 -21.35 7.24 11.10
N ILE A 250 -21.36 5.92 10.84
CA ILE A 250 -21.69 4.89 11.85
C ILE A 250 -20.51 4.70 12.82
N THR A 251 -19.27 4.60 12.32
CA THR A 251 -18.07 4.42 13.16
C THR A 251 -17.80 5.61 14.08
N LYS A 252 -18.20 6.83 13.70
CA LYS A 252 -18.14 8.02 14.59
C LYS A 252 -18.99 7.91 15.88
N GLY A 253 -19.85 6.89 16.00
CA GLY A 253 -20.57 6.56 17.22
C GLY A 253 -19.93 5.47 18.08
N LEU A 254 -18.69 5.05 17.76
CA LEU A 254 -17.95 4.01 18.49
C LEU A 254 -16.74 4.62 19.20
N GLU A 255 -16.51 4.18 20.44
CA GLU A 255 -15.27 4.40 21.18
C GLU A 255 -14.21 3.36 20.72
N ASP A 256 -12.93 3.74 20.70
CA ASP A 256 -11.76 2.88 20.41
C ASP A 256 -11.72 2.16 19.03
N GLU A 257 -12.24 2.77 17.95
CA GLU A 257 -12.26 2.19 16.58
C GLU A 257 -11.44 2.98 15.52
N ASP A 258 -10.38 3.70 15.94
CA ASP A 258 -9.54 4.52 15.04
C ASP A 258 -9.01 3.74 13.82
N ALA A 259 -8.57 2.50 14.00
CA ALA A 259 -8.08 1.66 12.91
C ALA A 259 -9.15 1.35 11.84
N LEU A 260 -10.43 1.30 12.22
CA LEU A 260 -11.55 1.14 11.29
C LEU A 260 -11.86 2.48 10.59
N VAL A 261 -11.74 3.61 11.30
CA VAL A 261 -11.85 4.96 10.72
C VAL A 261 -10.76 5.19 9.65
N ASP A 262 -9.51 4.85 9.94
CA ASP A 262 -8.40 4.94 8.99
C ASP A 262 -8.58 4.03 7.78
N GLN A 263 -9.05 2.80 7.98
CA GLN A 263 -9.42 1.91 6.87
C GLN A 263 -10.48 2.54 5.96
N ILE A 264 -11.50 3.18 6.53
CA ILE A 264 -12.57 3.85 5.77
C ILE A 264 -12.01 5.07 5.00
N HIS A 265 -11.21 5.93 5.65
CA HIS A 265 -10.57 7.07 4.97
C HIS A 265 -9.67 6.62 3.82
N GLN A 266 -8.84 5.59 4.02
CA GLN A 266 -7.96 5.06 3.00
C GLN A 266 -8.73 4.43 1.83
N ASN A 267 -9.87 3.80 2.10
CA ASN A 267 -10.78 3.27 1.09
C ASN A 267 -11.44 4.39 0.25
N ILE A 268 -11.86 5.50 0.88
CA ILE A 268 -12.37 6.69 0.19
C ILE A 268 -11.29 7.29 -0.71
N GLU A 269 -10.07 7.49 -0.20
CA GLU A 269 -8.94 8.04 -0.96
C GLU A 269 -8.60 7.18 -2.20
N THR A 270 -8.62 5.85 -2.03
CA THR A 270 -8.40 4.89 -3.13
C THR A 270 -9.50 4.97 -4.19
N VAL A 271 -10.76 5.10 -3.78
CA VAL A 271 -11.90 5.24 -4.70
C VAL A 271 -11.91 6.58 -5.44
N MET A 272 -11.51 7.68 -4.79
CA MET A 272 -11.35 8.98 -5.44
C MET A 272 -10.28 8.93 -6.54
N LYS A 273 -9.08 8.38 -6.24
CA LYS A 273 -8.00 8.17 -7.23
C LYS A 273 -8.46 7.29 -8.41
N ALA A 274 -9.26 6.25 -8.14
CA ALA A 274 -9.82 5.40 -9.19
C ALA A 274 -10.86 6.12 -10.07
N ALA A 275 -11.65 7.04 -9.49
CA ALA A 275 -12.59 7.88 -10.24
C ALA A 275 -11.87 8.86 -11.17
N GLU A 276 -10.78 9.49 -10.71
CA GLU A 276 -9.94 10.38 -11.51
C GLU A 276 -9.36 9.64 -12.73
N VAL A 277 -8.76 8.46 -12.52
CA VAL A 277 -8.22 7.63 -13.61
C VAL A 277 -9.31 7.16 -14.57
N LEU A 278 -10.54 6.92 -14.11
CA LEU A 278 -11.68 6.61 -14.98
C LEU A 278 -12.09 7.81 -15.86
N GLU A 279 -12.05 9.03 -15.34
CA GLU A 279 -12.29 10.26 -16.12
C GLU A 279 -11.16 10.55 -17.11
N GLU A 280 -9.91 10.27 -16.76
CA GLU A 280 -8.81 10.29 -17.73
C GLU A 280 -9.01 9.25 -18.83
N LEU A 281 -9.34 8.01 -18.48
CA LEU A 281 -9.61 6.92 -19.43
C LEU A 281 -10.70 7.32 -20.45
N LYS A 282 -11.77 7.98 -19.99
CA LYS A 282 -12.84 8.51 -20.84
C LYS A 282 -12.33 9.59 -21.81
N LYS A 283 -11.51 10.53 -21.33
CA LYS A 283 -10.89 11.60 -22.16
C LYS A 283 -9.91 10.99 -23.18
N ASP A 284 -9.13 10.00 -22.78
CA ASP A 284 -8.11 9.35 -23.60
C ASP A 284 -8.71 8.41 -24.66
N GLU A 285 -9.83 7.73 -24.36
CA GLU A 285 -10.61 6.98 -25.36
C GLU A 285 -11.13 7.91 -26.48
N GLN A 286 -11.52 9.15 -26.16
CA GLN A 286 -11.94 10.14 -27.17
C GLN A 286 -10.77 10.59 -28.06
N LYS A 287 -9.56 10.76 -27.50
CA LYS A 287 -8.33 11.07 -28.26
C LYS A 287 -7.99 9.93 -29.21
N LEU A 288 -8.03 8.68 -28.75
CA LEU A 288 -7.85 7.49 -29.59
C LEU A 288 -8.89 7.43 -30.72
N LYS A 289 -10.17 7.68 -30.42
CA LYS A 289 -11.25 7.75 -31.43
C LYS A 289 -11.04 8.86 -32.48
N LYS A 290 -10.22 9.87 -32.21
CA LYS A 290 -9.76 10.82 -33.25
C LYS A 290 -8.62 10.20 -34.07
N LEU A 291 -7.56 9.71 -33.41
CA LEU A 291 -6.37 9.14 -34.06
C LEU A 291 -6.69 7.96 -35.00
N VAL A 292 -7.67 7.12 -34.66
CA VAL A 292 -8.20 6.04 -35.51
C VAL A 292 -8.78 6.58 -36.82
N ARG A 293 -9.53 7.70 -36.77
CA ARG A 293 -10.09 8.35 -37.97
C ARG A 293 -8.98 8.99 -38.81
N ASP A 294 -8.06 9.70 -38.16
CA ASP A 294 -6.93 10.35 -38.83
C ASP A 294 -6.02 9.32 -39.53
N THR A 295 -5.82 8.14 -38.94
CA THR A 295 -5.12 7.00 -39.58
C THR A 295 -5.90 6.43 -40.76
N SER A 296 -7.21 6.28 -40.62
CA SER A 296 -8.09 5.78 -41.70
C SER A 296 -8.05 6.70 -42.92
N ASN A 297 -8.01 8.02 -42.70
CA ASN A 297 -7.86 9.04 -43.74
C ASN A 297 -6.45 9.04 -44.37
N ALA A 298 -5.43 8.63 -43.62
CA ALA A 298 -4.04 8.57 -44.07
C ALA A 298 -3.64 7.23 -44.73
N ARG A 299 -4.59 6.29 -44.91
CA ARG A 299 -4.32 4.94 -45.44
C ARG A 299 -3.66 4.97 -46.82
N GLY A 300 -2.59 4.21 -46.99
CA GLY A 300 -1.76 4.17 -48.19
C GLY A 300 -0.73 5.31 -48.31
N THR A 301 -0.69 6.26 -47.37
CA THR A 301 0.35 7.30 -47.33
C THR A 301 1.56 6.89 -46.48
N SER A 302 2.69 7.59 -46.63
CA SER A 302 3.86 7.45 -45.75
C SER A 302 3.55 7.62 -44.26
N ASN A 303 2.45 8.30 -43.94
CA ASN A 303 2.09 8.66 -42.56
C ASN A 303 1.24 7.58 -41.88
N GLU A 304 0.63 6.64 -42.61
CA GLU A 304 -0.19 5.56 -42.03
C GLU A 304 0.60 4.76 -40.98
N ARG A 305 1.83 4.34 -41.31
CA ARG A 305 2.68 3.59 -40.39
C ARG A 305 3.07 4.39 -39.14
N LYS A 306 3.25 5.71 -39.25
CA LYS A 306 3.52 6.58 -38.08
C LYS A 306 2.31 6.66 -37.16
N LEU A 307 1.13 6.91 -37.72
CA LEU A 307 -0.12 7.01 -36.96
C LEU A 307 -0.54 5.67 -36.34
N LEU A 308 -0.23 4.53 -36.99
CA LEU A 308 -0.39 3.19 -36.38
C LEU A 308 0.56 2.96 -35.19
N CYS A 309 1.81 3.42 -35.24
CA CYS A 309 2.70 3.39 -34.08
C CYS A 309 2.22 4.30 -32.94
N GLU A 310 1.67 5.48 -33.26
CA GLU A 310 1.06 6.37 -32.27
C GLU A 310 -0.20 5.73 -31.64
N GLN A 311 -1.07 5.10 -32.43
CA GLN A 311 -2.22 4.34 -31.92
C GLN A 311 -1.78 3.22 -30.96
N HIS A 312 -0.67 2.53 -31.27
CA HIS A 312 -0.14 1.47 -30.42
C HIS A 312 0.21 1.99 -29.02
N ALA A 313 1.00 3.07 -28.94
CA ALA A 313 1.40 3.66 -27.65
C ALA A 313 0.20 4.22 -26.86
N TRP A 314 -0.79 4.80 -27.55
CA TRP A 314 -2.06 5.22 -26.93
C TRP A 314 -2.87 4.03 -26.38
N LEU A 315 -2.87 2.90 -27.09
CA LEU A 315 -3.54 1.68 -26.66
C LEU A 315 -2.83 1.01 -25.49
N ASP A 316 -1.50 1.03 -25.42
CA ASP A 316 -0.76 0.55 -24.25
C ASP A 316 -1.09 1.35 -22.99
N ASN A 317 -1.11 2.69 -23.09
CA ASN A 317 -1.50 3.58 -21.99
C ASN A 317 -2.95 3.33 -21.53
N LEU A 318 -3.90 3.19 -22.45
CA LEU A 318 -5.30 2.87 -22.15
C LEU A 318 -5.49 1.47 -21.56
N ILE A 319 -4.66 0.49 -21.95
CA ILE A 319 -4.65 -0.84 -21.33
C ILE A 319 -4.17 -0.74 -19.88
N GLU A 320 -3.10 0.01 -19.60
CA GLU A 320 -2.59 0.20 -18.24
C GLU A 320 -3.58 0.98 -17.35
N LYS A 321 -4.14 2.09 -17.83
CA LYS A 321 -5.19 2.82 -17.08
C LYS A 321 -6.40 1.93 -16.79
N ALA A 322 -6.82 1.08 -17.73
CA ALA A 322 -7.90 0.12 -17.51
C ALA A 322 -7.50 -1.04 -16.58
N ARG A 323 -6.21 -1.41 -16.50
CA ARG A 323 -5.66 -2.38 -15.54
C ARG A 323 -5.70 -1.82 -14.11
N MET A 324 -5.20 -0.60 -13.91
CA MET A 324 -5.16 0.07 -12.60
C MET A 324 -6.55 0.12 -11.93
N ILE A 325 -7.59 0.55 -12.66
CA ILE A 325 -8.95 0.63 -12.11
C ILE A 325 -9.75 -0.69 -12.20
N SER A 326 -9.10 -1.81 -12.58
CA SER A 326 -9.76 -3.12 -12.79
C SER A 326 -10.96 -3.11 -13.76
N ALA A 327 -10.97 -2.20 -14.73
CA ALA A 327 -11.99 -2.10 -15.77
C ALA A 327 -11.77 -3.15 -16.88
N TRP A 328 -11.78 -4.44 -16.52
CA TRP A 328 -11.38 -5.56 -17.37
C TRP A 328 -12.20 -5.69 -18.68
N SER A 329 -13.43 -5.17 -18.72
CA SER A 329 -14.22 -5.05 -19.96
C SER A 329 -13.62 -4.05 -20.94
N LYS A 330 -13.10 -2.91 -20.47
CA LYS A 330 -12.38 -1.91 -21.28
C LYS A 330 -10.98 -2.39 -21.65
N HIS A 331 -10.26 -3.01 -20.71
CA HIS A 331 -8.99 -3.68 -20.97
C HIS A 331 -9.10 -4.72 -22.12
N LYS A 332 -10.19 -5.50 -22.17
CA LYS A 332 -10.55 -6.42 -23.27
C LYS A 332 -10.75 -5.70 -24.61
N GLU A 333 -11.47 -4.57 -24.62
CA GLU A 333 -11.71 -3.76 -25.83
C GLU A 333 -10.40 -3.19 -26.38
N PHE A 334 -9.59 -2.55 -25.53
CA PHE A 334 -8.31 -1.96 -25.92
C PHE A 334 -7.29 -3.03 -26.33
N SER A 335 -7.22 -4.17 -25.64
CA SER A 335 -6.35 -5.30 -26.04
C SER A 335 -6.75 -5.89 -27.40
N LYS A 336 -8.07 -6.02 -27.68
CA LYS A 336 -8.57 -6.39 -29.03
C LYS A 336 -8.20 -5.34 -30.09
N ALA A 337 -8.20 -4.05 -29.73
CA ALA A 337 -7.80 -2.98 -30.65
C ALA A 337 -6.29 -2.97 -30.91
N LYS A 338 -5.44 -3.11 -29.88
CA LYS A 338 -3.98 -3.25 -29.98
C LYS A 338 -3.63 -4.35 -30.96
N LYS A 339 -4.26 -5.53 -30.82
CA LYS A 339 -4.08 -6.66 -31.75
C LYS A 339 -4.33 -6.27 -33.22
N ARG A 340 -5.40 -5.50 -33.52
CA ARG A 340 -5.67 -5.04 -34.90
C ARG A 340 -4.56 -4.12 -35.43
N VAL A 341 -4.14 -3.14 -34.64
CA VAL A 341 -3.04 -2.21 -35.00
C VAL A 341 -1.73 -2.98 -35.22
N THR A 342 -1.39 -3.93 -34.35
CA THR A 342 -0.17 -4.76 -34.49
C THR A 342 -0.21 -5.70 -35.69
N ASN A 343 -1.40 -6.16 -36.10
CA ASN A 343 -1.56 -6.92 -37.35
C ASN A 343 -1.23 -6.06 -38.57
N GLU A 344 -1.69 -4.81 -38.62
CA GLU A 344 -1.40 -3.88 -39.72
C GLU A 344 0.08 -3.45 -39.75
N LEU A 345 0.70 -3.24 -38.58
CA LEU A 345 2.15 -2.98 -38.45
C LEU A 345 3.05 -4.18 -38.84
N ARG A 346 2.49 -5.39 -38.84
CA ARG A 346 3.16 -6.69 -39.12
C ARG A 346 4.28 -7.11 -38.14
N GLU A 347 4.30 -6.53 -36.95
CA GLU A 347 5.31 -6.80 -35.91
C GLU A 347 4.87 -7.93 -34.97
N LYS A 348 5.39 -9.14 -35.20
CA LYS A 348 5.00 -10.39 -34.49
C LYS A 348 5.14 -10.33 -32.97
N GLU A 349 6.10 -9.59 -32.46
CA GLU A 349 6.34 -9.45 -31.02
C GLU A 349 5.21 -8.68 -30.36
N LYS A 350 4.95 -7.45 -30.82
CA LYS A 350 3.81 -6.63 -30.36
C LYS A 350 2.46 -7.31 -30.57
N GLN A 351 2.30 -8.08 -31.65
CA GLN A 351 1.12 -8.94 -31.85
C GLN A 351 0.99 -9.98 -30.72
N SER A 352 2.10 -10.56 -30.26
CA SER A 352 2.12 -11.52 -29.15
C SER A 352 1.75 -10.85 -27.84
N ASP A 353 2.32 -9.68 -27.54
CA ASP A 353 1.96 -8.89 -26.35
C ASP A 353 0.45 -8.57 -26.32
N ALA A 354 -0.13 -8.24 -27.48
CA ALA A 354 -1.57 -8.03 -27.60
C ALA A 354 -2.40 -9.31 -27.37
N LEU A 355 -1.91 -10.50 -27.77
CA LEU A 355 -2.55 -11.78 -27.43
C LEU A 355 -2.45 -12.07 -25.91
N LEU A 356 -1.33 -11.71 -25.28
CA LEU A 356 -1.12 -11.83 -23.84
C LEU A 356 -2.12 -10.96 -23.06
N SER A 357 -2.24 -9.66 -23.39
CA SER A 357 -3.21 -8.75 -22.77
C SER A 357 -4.68 -9.18 -23.00
N ILE A 358 -5.01 -9.76 -24.16
CA ILE A 358 -6.33 -10.39 -24.36
C ILE A 358 -6.52 -11.59 -23.44
N GLY A 359 -5.50 -12.43 -23.25
CA GLY A 359 -5.52 -13.56 -22.31
C GLY A 359 -5.80 -13.12 -20.87
N GLU A 360 -5.07 -12.11 -20.39
CA GLU A 360 -5.23 -11.47 -19.09
C GLU A 360 -6.65 -10.91 -18.91
N SER A 361 -7.15 -10.20 -19.92
CA SER A 361 -8.52 -9.69 -19.94
C SER A 361 -9.53 -10.80 -19.68
N TYR A 362 -9.41 -11.94 -20.38
CA TYR A 362 -10.31 -13.07 -20.20
C TYR A 362 -10.07 -13.83 -18.90
N GLN A 363 -8.86 -13.85 -18.34
CA GLN A 363 -8.57 -14.44 -17.04
C GLN A 363 -9.21 -13.64 -15.91
N LYS A 364 -9.10 -12.31 -15.92
CA LYS A 364 -9.67 -11.42 -14.90
C LYS A 364 -11.20 -11.26 -15.05
N LEU A 365 -11.72 -11.43 -16.27
CA LEU A 365 -13.16 -11.67 -16.51
C LEU A 365 -13.58 -13.13 -16.23
N ARG A 366 -12.65 -14.02 -15.88
CA ARG A 366 -12.84 -15.42 -15.43
C ARG A 366 -13.48 -16.35 -16.49
N ILE A 367 -13.29 -16.00 -17.76
CA ILE A 367 -13.68 -16.80 -18.93
C ILE A 367 -12.49 -17.67 -19.36
N PHE A 368 -12.07 -18.59 -18.49
CA PHE A 368 -10.79 -19.30 -18.58
C PHE A 368 -10.57 -20.08 -19.87
N GLY A 369 -11.61 -20.69 -20.44
CA GLY A 369 -11.51 -21.37 -21.73
C GLY A 369 -11.08 -20.45 -22.86
N LYS A 370 -11.55 -19.19 -22.85
CA LYS A 370 -11.11 -18.15 -23.79
C LYS A 370 -9.70 -17.65 -23.39
N ALA A 371 -9.43 -17.41 -22.10
CA ALA A 371 -8.09 -16.99 -21.61
C ALA A 371 -6.95 -17.94 -22.01
N ARG A 372 -7.09 -19.24 -21.71
CA ARG A 372 -6.12 -20.29 -22.08
C ARG A 372 -5.90 -20.36 -23.59
N LYS A 373 -6.96 -20.21 -24.39
CA LYS A 373 -6.90 -20.17 -25.87
C LYS A 373 -6.13 -18.95 -26.41
N TRP A 374 -6.14 -17.81 -25.72
CA TRP A 374 -5.36 -16.62 -26.10
C TRP A 374 -3.91 -16.70 -25.62
N TYR A 375 -3.64 -17.07 -24.37
CA TYR A 375 -2.27 -17.27 -23.88
C TYR A 375 -1.51 -18.35 -24.67
N MET A 376 -2.17 -19.46 -25.02
CA MET A 376 -1.54 -20.51 -25.83
C MET A 376 -1.24 -20.06 -27.27
N LYS A 377 -2.02 -19.13 -27.84
CA LYS A 377 -1.66 -18.48 -29.11
C LYS A 377 -0.47 -17.54 -28.94
N SER A 378 -0.44 -16.77 -27.83
CA SER A 378 0.68 -15.90 -27.48
C SER A 378 1.99 -16.69 -27.37
N TRP A 379 1.99 -17.79 -26.59
CA TRP A 379 3.14 -18.68 -26.41
C TRP A 379 3.66 -19.24 -27.72
N ASN A 380 2.78 -19.79 -28.56
CA ASN A 380 3.16 -20.31 -29.88
C ASN A 380 3.79 -19.22 -30.78
N MET A 381 3.37 -17.97 -30.65
CA MET A 381 3.88 -16.88 -31.48
C MET A 381 5.22 -16.33 -30.96
N TYR A 382 5.39 -16.15 -29.65
CA TYR A 382 6.69 -15.87 -29.03
C TYR A 382 7.71 -16.98 -29.35
N ARG A 383 7.29 -18.25 -29.28
CA ARG A 383 8.10 -19.41 -29.72
C ARG A 383 8.49 -19.36 -31.20
N SER A 384 7.64 -18.81 -32.06
CA SER A 384 7.92 -18.63 -33.50
C SER A 384 8.90 -17.50 -33.83
N ILE A 385 9.25 -16.66 -32.83
CA ILE A 385 10.24 -15.57 -32.95
C ILE A 385 11.47 -15.76 -32.03
N GLY A 386 11.47 -16.78 -31.17
CA GLY A 386 12.57 -17.06 -30.25
C GLY A 386 12.60 -16.20 -28.98
N ASN A 387 11.61 -15.34 -28.73
CA ASN A 387 11.53 -14.56 -27.49
C ASN A 387 11.23 -15.52 -26.32
N LEU A 388 12.20 -15.73 -25.43
CA LEU A 388 12.10 -16.64 -24.29
C LEU A 388 11.26 -16.04 -23.14
N GLU A 389 11.26 -14.72 -22.97
CA GLU A 389 10.52 -14.03 -21.90
C GLU A 389 9.02 -14.14 -22.09
N GLY A 390 8.53 -13.77 -23.27
CA GLY A 390 7.12 -13.94 -23.64
C GLY A 390 6.67 -15.41 -23.61
N GLN A 391 7.56 -16.35 -23.90
CA GLN A 391 7.28 -17.78 -23.74
C GLN A 391 7.11 -18.17 -22.26
N ALA A 392 8.06 -17.80 -21.39
CA ALA A 392 8.00 -18.11 -19.97
C ALA A 392 6.79 -17.43 -19.29
N LEU A 393 6.56 -16.14 -19.56
CA LEU A 393 5.44 -15.38 -19.03
C LEU A 393 4.08 -15.92 -19.50
N ALA A 394 3.95 -16.32 -20.78
CA ALA A 394 2.74 -16.97 -21.27
C ALA A 394 2.52 -18.36 -20.63
N LYS A 395 3.57 -19.11 -20.28
CA LYS A 395 3.45 -20.39 -19.56
C LYS A 395 3.03 -20.21 -18.10
N VAL A 396 3.63 -19.27 -17.37
CA VAL A 396 3.19 -18.89 -16.02
C VAL A 396 1.72 -18.46 -16.05
N ASN A 397 1.31 -17.66 -17.03
CA ASN A 397 -0.09 -17.25 -17.16
C ASN A 397 -1.06 -18.37 -17.58
N ILE A 398 -0.60 -19.38 -18.34
CA ILE A 398 -1.38 -20.62 -18.55
C ILE A 398 -1.52 -21.37 -17.22
N GLY A 399 -0.45 -21.51 -16.43
CA GLY A 399 -0.50 -22.13 -15.10
C GLY A 399 -1.48 -21.44 -14.17
N ASN A 400 -1.45 -20.09 -14.10
CA ASN A 400 -2.40 -19.27 -13.34
C ASN A 400 -3.85 -19.56 -13.75
N VAL A 401 -4.12 -19.78 -15.04
CA VAL A 401 -5.46 -20.12 -15.55
C VAL A 401 -5.84 -21.56 -15.25
N LEU A 402 -4.90 -22.52 -15.23
CA LEU A 402 -5.17 -23.92 -14.87
C LEU A 402 -5.44 -24.08 -13.36
N ASP A 403 -4.67 -23.37 -12.52
CA ASP A 403 -4.93 -23.21 -11.09
C ASP A 403 -6.22 -22.43 -10.80
N SER A 404 -6.75 -21.70 -11.79
CA SER A 404 -8.08 -21.09 -11.79
C SER A 404 -9.14 -21.89 -12.59
N CYS A 405 -8.84 -23.12 -13.02
CA CYS A 405 -9.81 -24.04 -13.65
C CYS A 405 -10.16 -25.21 -12.73
N GLY A 406 -9.14 -25.85 -12.15
CA GLY A 406 -9.27 -27.09 -11.36
C GLY A 406 -8.12 -28.07 -11.59
N ASP A 407 -7.21 -27.74 -12.51
CA ASP A 407 -6.17 -28.62 -13.01
C ASP A 407 -4.88 -28.41 -12.19
N TRP A 408 -4.92 -28.89 -10.95
CA TRP A 408 -3.81 -28.90 -9.97
C TRP A 408 -2.45 -29.22 -10.62
N ALA A 409 -2.41 -30.34 -11.34
CA ALA A 409 -1.20 -30.89 -11.95
C ALA A 409 -0.78 -30.15 -13.23
N GLY A 410 -1.73 -29.82 -14.12
CA GLY A 410 -1.44 -29.04 -15.33
C GLY A 410 -0.95 -27.63 -15.01
N ALA A 411 -1.42 -27.03 -13.91
CA ALA A 411 -0.91 -25.76 -13.40
C ALA A 411 0.55 -25.86 -13.00
N LEU A 412 0.90 -26.83 -12.14
CA LEU A 412 2.27 -27.06 -11.68
C LEU A 412 3.23 -27.33 -12.86
N GLN A 413 2.83 -28.20 -13.81
CA GLN A 413 3.61 -28.46 -15.02
C GLN A 413 3.83 -27.20 -15.89
N ALA A 414 2.83 -26.33 -16.00
CA ALA A 414 2.97 -25.07 -16.72
C ALA A 414 3.89 -24.06 -16.00
N PHE A 415 3.90 -24.04 -14.66
CA PHE A 415 4.86 -23.26 -13.88
C PHE A 415 6.28 -23.82 -14.00
N GLU A 416 6.48 -25.14 -13.94
CA GLU A 416 7.78 -25.80 -14.14
C GLU A 416 8.35 -25.55 -15.54
N GLU A 417 7.52 -25.59 -16.59
CA GLU A 417 7.94 -25.28 -17.96
C GLU A 417 8.26 -23.79 -18.11
N GLY A 418 7.44 -22.90 -17.51
CA GLY A 418 7.71 -21.46 -17.46
C GLY A 418 9.03 -21.13 -16.76
N TYR A 419 9.28 -21.74 -15.60
CA TYR A 419 10.54 -21.63 -14.86
C TYR A 419 11.73 -22.10 -15.71
N ARG A 420 11.61 -23.25 -16.37
CA ARG A 420 12.67 -23.83 -17.21
C ARG A 420 13.07 -22.89 -18.36
N ILE A 421 12.08 -22.31 -19.05
CA ILE A 421 12.31 -21.32 -20.12
C ILE A 421 12.89 -20.01 -19.54
N ALA A 422 12.46 -19.61 -18.34
CA ALA A 422 13.02 -18.44 -17.66
C ALA A 422 14.47 -18.64 -17.16
N VAL A 423 14.87 -19.89 -16.86
CA VAL A 423 16.28 -20.24 -16.60
C VAL A 423 17.09 -20.23 -17.91
N GLU A 424 16.57 -20.81 -18.99
CA GLU A 424 17.20 -20.79 -20.32
C GLU A 424 17.43 -19.35 -20.84
N GLY A 425 16.48 -18.44 -20.61
CA GLY A 425 16.59 -17.03 -20.96
C GLY A 425 17.35 -16.15 -19.96
N ASN A 426 17.79 -16.69 -18.81
CA ASN A 426 18.37 -15.94 -17.69
C ASN A 426 17.49 -14.76 -17.21
N LEU A 427 16.19 -15.03 -16.98
CA LEU A 427 15.16 -14.05 -16.64
C LEU A 427 14.74 -14.17 -15.16
N PRO A 428 15.49 -13.59 -14.20
CA PRO A 428 15.28 -13.85 -12.77
C PRO A 428 13.91 -13.42 -12.24
N ASN A 429 13.31 -12.34 -12.79
CA ASN A 429 11.97 -11.90 -12.41
C ASN A 429 10.88 -12.93 -12.79
N VAL A 430 11.01 -13.57 -13.96
CA VAL A 430 10.05 -14.59 -14.42
C VAL A 430 10.33 -15.94 -13.76
N GLN A 431 11.61 -16.26 -13.46
CA GLN A 431 11.98 -17.39 -12.61
C GLN A 431 11.34 -17.27 -11.21
N LEU A 432 11.46 -16.10 -10.57
CA LEU A 432 10.86 -15.81 -9.27
C LEU A 432 9.34 -15.98 -9.31
N SER A 433 8.67 -15.35 -10.30
CA SER A 433 7.22 -15.50 -10.46
C SER A 433 6.80 -16.95 -10.69
N ALA A 434 7.55 -17.73 -11.46
CA ALA A 434 7.26 -19.15 -11.65
C ALA A 434 7.44 -19.95 -10.34
N LEU A 435 8.51 -19.70 -9.57
CA LEU A 435 8.76 -20.35 -8.28
C LEU A 435 7.72 -19.98 -7.22
N GLU A 436 7.29 -18.71 -7.11
CA GLU A 436 6.18 -18.29 -6.22
C GLU A 436 4.92 -19.13 -6.47
N ASN A 437 4.58 -19.32 -7.75
CA ASN A 437 3.43 -20.12 -8.16
C ASN A 437 3.58 -21.62 -7.85
N MET A 438 4.79 -22.18 -8.03
CA MET A 438 5.09 -23.55 -7.63
C MET A 438 4.99 -23.72 -6.11
N HIS A 439 5.51 -22.77 -5.32
CA HIS A 439 5.47 -22.78 -3.86
C HIS A 439 4.03 -22.75 -3.34
N TYR A 440 3.20 -21.81 -3.82
CA TYR A 440 1.77 -21.77 -3.55
C TYR A 440 1.07 -23.08 -3.95
N SER A 441 1.40 -23.66 -5.10
CA SER A 441 0.82 -24.94 -5.56
C SER A 441 1.14 -26.08 -4.59
N HIS A 442 2.41 -26.26 -4.21
CA HIS A 442 2.82 -27.31 -3.27
C HIS A 442 2.21 -27.09 -1.87
N MET A 443 2.11 -25.84 -1.41
CA MET A 443 1.53 -25.46 -0.13
C MET A 443 0.01 -25.67 -0.07
N VAL A 444 -0.74 -25.05 -0.99
CA VAL A 444 -2.20 -24.92 -0.91
C VAL A 444 -2.94 -26.05 -1.61
N ARG A 445 -2.41 -26.55 -2.74
CA ARG A 445 -3.09 -27.55 -3.58
C ARG A 445 -2.64 -28.99 -3.32
N PHE A 446 -1.41 -29.21 -2.84
CA PHE A 446 -0.82 -30.55 -2.69
C PHE A 446 -0.42 -30.97 -1.27
N ASP A 447 -0.33 -30.06 -0.28
CA ASP A 447 0.20 -30.34 1.08
C ASP A 447 1.60 -31.02 1.08
N SER A 448 2.43 -30.74 0.06
CA SER A 448 3.81 -31.24 -0.04
C SER A 448 4.77 -30.27 0.63
N VAL A 449 4.97 -30.46 1.94
CA VAL A 449 5.84 -29.62 2.78
C VAL A 449 7.30 -29.69 2.30
N GLU A 450 7.78 -30.87 1.92
CA GLU A 450 9.15 -31.09 1.46
C GLU A 450 9.44 -30.36 0.15
N ASP A 451 8.50 -30.35 -0.81
CA ASP A 451 8.71 -29.66 -2.09
C ASP A 451 8.47 -28.16 -1.98
N ALA A 452 7.48 -27.73 -1.19
CA ALA A 452 7.25 -26.31 -0.93
C ALA A 452 8.49 -25.65 -0.29
N LYS A 453 9.17 -26.33 0.65
CA LYS A 453 10.47 -25.92 1.20
C LYS A 453 11.58 -25.84 0.15
N LYS A 454 11.80 -26.90 -0.65
CA LYS A 454 12.80 -26.89 -1.75
C LYS A 454 12.56 -25.77 -2.76
N VAL A 455 11.31 -25.34 -2.96
CA VAL A 455 10.97 -24.19 -3.82
C VAL A 455 11.20 -22.87 -3.09
N HIS A 456 10.86 -22.75 -1.80
CA HIS A 456 11.17 -21.58 -0.97
C HIS A 456 12.69 -21.31 -0.89
N GLU A 457 13.49 -22.35 -0.66
CA GLU A 457 14.96 -22.29 -0.72
C GLU A 457 15.44 -21.72 -2.05
N LYS A 458 14.84 -22.11 -3.18
CA LYS A 458 15.18 -21.56 -4.52
C LYS A 458 14.75 -20.10 -4.65
N ILE A 459 13.59 -19.71 -4.10
CA ILE A 459 13.11 -18.32 -4.08
C ILE A 459 14.11 -17.44 -3.34
N GLU A 460 14.51 -17.79 -2.11
CA GLU A 460 15.44 -16.98 -1.32
C GLU A 460 16.86 -16.98 -1.92
N ASN A 461 17.35 -18.12 -2.43
CA ASN A 461 18.62 -18.16 -3.18
C ASN A 461 18.59 -17.27 -4.43
N LEU A 462 17.44 -17.15 -5.11
CA LEU A 462 17.29 -16.30 -6.29
C LEU A 462 17.20 -14.81 -5.91
N LYS A 463 16.43 -14.46 -4.87
CA LYS A 463 16.38 -13.11 -4.29
C LYS A 463 17.77 -12.64 -3.83
N GLN A 464 18.52 -13.49 -3.13
CA GLN A 464 19.90 -13.19 -2.71
C GLN A 464 20.81 -12.95 -3.92
N LYS A 465 20.72 -13.77 -4.98
CA LYS A 465 21.51 -13.57 -6.22
C LYS A 465 21.13 -12.29 -6.96
N LEU A 466 19.85 -11.95 -7.05
CA LEU A 466 19.35 -10.68 -7.60
C LEU A 466 19.98 -9.49 -6.85
N ASN A 467 19.89 -9.49 -5.53
CA ASN A 467 20.42 -8.43 -4.67
C ASN A 467 21.96 -8.31 -4.79
N GLN A 468 22.67 -9.42 -5.03
CA GLN A 468 24.11 -9.42 -5.28
C GLN A 468 24.50 -8.91 -6.69
N HIS A 469 23.64 -9.04 -7.70
CA HIS A 469 23.91 -8.54 -9.06
C HIS A 469 23.54 -7.06 -9.21
N GLY A 470 22.44 -6.59 -8.60
CA GLY A 470 22.14 -5.16 -8.53
C GLY A 470 23.24 -4.33 -7.84
N ALA A 471 23.97 -4.94 -6.91
CA ALA A 471 25.15 -4.37 -6.27
C ALA A 471 26.46 -4.47 -7.09
N ARG A 472 26.41 -5.04 -8.30
CA ARG A 472 27.53 -5.12 -9.26
C ARG A 472 27.31 -4.28 -10.50
N ASP A 473 26.09 -4.28 -11.05
CA ASP A 473 25.77 -3.48 -12.23
C ASP A 473 25.89 -1.97 -11.94
N THR A 474 25.63 -1.56 -10.69
CA THR A 474 25.89 -0.21 -10.15
C THR A 474 27.37 0.19 -10.07
N VAL A 475 28.30 -0.72 -10.34
CA VAL A 475 29.76 -0.47 -10.34
C VAL A 475 30.32 -0.33 -11.78
N SER A 476 29.54 -0.64 -12.82
CA SER A 476 30.06 -0.71 -14.20
C SER A 476 30.02 0.61 -14.99
N ASP A 477 29.24 1.61 -14.56
CA ASP A 477 29.04 2.86 -15.33
C ASP A 477 30.04 3.99 -15.01
N TYR A 478 30.94 3.80 -14.03
CA TYR A 478 31.99 4.79 -13.72
C TYR A 478 33.26 4.59 -14.55
N CYS A 479 33.17 4.89 -15.85
CA CYS A 479 34.32 4.90 -16.74
C CYS A 479 34.96 6.30 -16.84
N SER A 480 35.93 6.55 -15.94
CA SER A 480 37.05 7.49 -16.10
C SER A 480 36.78 8.87 -16.73
N GLU A 481 36.69 9.90 -15.89
CA GLU A 481 37.34 11.19 -16.21
C GLU A 481 38.46 11.43 -15.20
N THR A 482 39.68 11.52 -15.71
CA THR A 482 40.87 11.92 -14.94
C THR A 482 41.12 13.39 -15.18
N GLU A 483 41.03 14.22 -14.14
CA GLU A 483 41.76 15.48 -14.10
C GLU A 483 42.87 15.38 -13.06
N SER A 484 44.06 15.78 -13.49
CA SER A 484 45.28 15.83 -12.68
C SER A 484 45.43 17.21 -12.07
N GLU A 485 45.96 17.31 -10.85
CA GLU A 485 46.97 18.34 -10.59
C GLU A 485 47.93 17.94 -9.46
N GLY A 486 49.13 18.54 -9.50
CA GLY A 486 50.37 18.06 -8.88
C GLY A 486 50.50 18.17 -7.35
N GLY A 487 51.67 17.77 -6.84
CA GLY A 487 52.03 17.98 -5.43
C GLY A 487 53.04 16.99 -4.86
N ASP A 488 54.32 17.23 -5.15
CA ASP A 488 55.51 16.54 -4.64
C ASP A 488 55.49 15.98 -3.20
N ALA A 489 56.11 14.80 -3.05
CA ALA A 489 57.16 14.44 -2.06
C ALA A 489 56.92 14.66 -0.53
N SER A 490 57.38 13.78 0.38
CA SER A 490 58.51 12.84 0.31
C SER A 490 58.47 11.76 1.42
N ASP A 491 59.41 10.80 1.32
CA ASP A 491 60.18 10.19 2.42
C ASP A 491 59.49 9.47 3.62
N LYS A 492 59.59 8.13 3.57
CA LYS A 492 60.49 7.28 4.41
C LYS A 492 59.98 6.48 5.64
N MET A 493 60.69 5.35 5.79
CA MET A 493 60.94 4.46 6.96
C MET A 493 59.76 3.61 7.47
N LEU A 494 59.68 2.34 7.08
CA LEU A 494 60.47 1.17 7.55
C LEU A 494 59.99 0.59 8.90
N ASP A 495 59.53 -0.66 8.81
CA ASP A 495 59.71 -1.78 9.77
C ASP A 495 58.98 -1.70 11.14
N GLN A 496 58.71 -2.81 11.87
CA GLN A 496 59.22 -4.20 11.74
C GLN A 496 58.21 -5.26 12.30
N GLU A 497 58.65 -6.54 12.30
CA GLU A 497 58.16 -7.72 13.06
C GLU A 497 57.27 -8.77 12.34
N ASP A 498 57.87 -9.41 11.34
CA ASP A 498 58.23 -10.84 11.30
C ASP A 498 57.40 -11.91 12.05
N SER A 499 57.09 -13.02 11.33
CA SER A 499 57.44 -14.36 11.82
C SER A 499 57.59 -15.40 10.70
N ASP A 500 58.81 -15.93 10.63
CA ASP A 500 59.41 -16.99 9.81
C ASP A 500 58.59 -18.11 9.11
N GLY A 501 59.19 -18.66 8.04
CA GLY A 501 59.69 -20.04 8.20
C GLY A 501 59.49 -21.10 7.10
N HIS A 502 60.09 -20.95 5.90
CA HIS A 502 61.29 -21.75 5.52
C HIS A 502 61.64 -21.79 4.01
N ALA A 503 62.79 -21.16 3.70
CA ALA A 503 63.91 -21.67 2.88
C ALA A 503 63.68 -22.56 1.63
N ALA A 504 64.09 -22.01 0.47
CA ALA A 504 64.75 -22.77 -0.60
C ALA A 504 65.85 -21.93 -1.28
N ASN A 505 67.12 -22.30 -1.12
CA ASN A 505 68.25 -21.68 -1.83
C ASN A 505 68.56 -22.44 -3.13
N THR A 506 68.84 -21.73 -4.24
CA THR A 506 70.20 -21.57 -4.81
C THR A 506 70.17 -20.93 -6.21
N TYR A 507 70.39 -19.62 -6.24
CA TYR A 507 71.22 -18.81 -7.15
C TYR A 507 71.46 -19.13 -8.66
N SER A 508 71.39 -18.04 -9.44
CA SER A 508 72.22 -17.62 -10.61
C SER A 508 72.17 -18.45 -11.91
N GLU A 509 72.16 -17.86 -13.11
CA GLU A 509 72.97 -16.71 -13.59
C GLU A 509 72.20 -15.65 -14.44
N GLU A 510 72.83 -14.47 -14.58
CA GLU A 510 72.49 -13.37 -15.51
C GLU A 510 73.50 -13.39 -16.71
N PRO A 511 73.63 -12.40 -17.63
CA PRO A 511 72.82 -11.20 -17.86
C PRO A 511 72.49 -10.88 -19.35
N ASP A 512 71.77 -9.76 -19.51
CA ASP A 512 71.85 -8.74 -20.57
C ASP A 512 71.46 -8.95 -22.05
N ASP A 513 70.61 -7.99 -22.46
CA ASP A 513 70.66 -7.12 -23.64
C ASP A 513 69.88 -7.33 -24.96
N HIS A 514 69.27 -6.19 -25.33
CA HIS A 514 69.02 -5.63 -26.66
C HIS A 514 67.93 -6.19 -27.63
N VAL A 515 66.91 -5.33 -27.82
CA VAL A 515 66.38 -4.84 -29.12
C VAL A 515 65.38 -5.70 -29.94
N VAL A 516 64.10 -5.28 -29.85
CA VAL A 516 63.12 -4.99 -30.94
C VAL A 516 62.90 -6.00 -32.09
N LEU A 517 61.76 -6.69 -32.01
CA LEU A 517 60.75 -6.97 -33.05
C LEU A 517 61.16 -7.13 -34.54
N ALA A 518 60.87 -8.31 -35.12
CA ALA A 518 60.35 -8.42 -36.49
C ALA A 518 59.60 -9.73 -36.83
N SER A 519 58.26 -9.68 -36.92
CA SER A 519 57.38 -10.56 -37.73
C SER A 519 57.30 -12.08 -37.39
N LEU A 520 56.18 -12.79 -37.59
CA LEU A 520 55.55 -13.12 -38.89
C LEU A 520 54.07 -13.62 -38.81
N VAL A 521 53.36 -13.42 -39.93
CA VAL A 521 52.29 -14.31 -40.50
C VAL A 521 50.85 -14.31 -39.90
N HIS A 522 50.06 -13.40 -40.49
CA HIS A 522 48.81 -13.67 -41.26
C HIS A 522 47.39 -13.73 -40.61
N ARG A 523 46.58 -12.71 -41.04
CA ARG A 523 45.28 -12.79 -41.78
C ARG A 523 44.09 -13.52 -41.13
N SER A 524 42.83 -13.06 -41.25
CA SER A 524 42.21 -12.03 -42.13
C SER A 524 40.78 -11.69 -41.65
N ARG A 525 40.03 -10.68 -42.14
CA ARG A 525 40.28 -9.37 -42.80
C ARG A 525 38.88 -8.76 -43.15
N SER A 526 38.81 -7.44 -43.39
CA SER A 526 37.63 -6.65 -43.82
C SER A 526 36.61 -6.38 -42.70
N SER A 527 36.32 -5.13 -42.28
CA SER A 527 36.73 -3.77 -42.67
C SER A 527 36.20 -3.16 -43.98
N SER A 528 35.48 -2.05 -43.86
CA SER A 528 35.41 -0.96 -44.85
C SER A 528 35.42 0.41 -44.14
N ASN A 529 36.55 1.11 -44.16
CA ASN A 529 36.70 2.45 -43.58
C ASN A 529 36.22 3.52 -44.57
N THR A 530 35.90 4.72 -44.09
CA THR A 530 36.51 5.93 -44.70
C THR A 530 36.76 7.08 -43.73
N LYS A 531 38.03 7.49 -43.72
CA LYS A 531 38.72 8.53 -42.95
C LYS A 531 38.04 9.91 -42.84
N ALA A 532 38.29 10.50 -41.67
CA ALA A 532 38.16 11.91 -41.30
C ALA A 532 38.86 12.94 -42.21
N SER A 533 38.43 14.20 -42.07
CA SER A 533 39.27 15.41 -42.20
C SER A 533 38.78 16.50 -41.23
N LYS A 534 39.67 17.40 -40.78
CA LYS A 534 39.33 18.55 -39.90
C LYS A 534 39.37 19.86 -40.71
N ILE A 535 38.30 20.65 -40.70
CA ILE A 535 38.30 22.10 -40.99
C ILE A 535 37.33 22.79 -40.01
N HIS A 536 37.62 24.04 -39.62
CA HIS A 536 36.76 24.84 -38.74
C HIS A 536 35.39 25.16 -39.38
N SER A 537 34.32 25.27 -38.58
CA SER A 537 33.82 26.59 -38.10
C SER A 537 32.40 26.56 -37.48
N ILE A 538 32.26 27.32 -36.38
CA ILE A 538 31.17 28.27 -36.09
C ILE A 538 29.69 27.79 -36.00
N GLN A 539 29.10 28.14 -34.84
CA GLN A 539 27.68 28.47 -34.53
C GLN A 539 26.65 27.42 -34.02
N LYS A 540 25.98 27.91 -32.95
CA LYS A 540 24.55 27.81 -32.60
C LYS A 540 24.01 26.54 -31.93
N LYS A 541 23.69 26.73 -30.64
CA LYS A 541 22.45 26.23 -30.03
C LYS A 541 21.26 26.38 -30.97
N VAL A 542 20.40 25.35 -31.01
CA VAL A 542 18.96 25.48 -31.19
C VAL A 542 18.30 24.55 -30.17
N ASP A 543 17.81 25.12 -29.08
CA ASP A 543 16.99 24.40 -28.09
C ASP A 543 15.58 24.18 -28.65
N ARG A 544 15.03 22.95 -28.51
CA ARG A 544 13.59 22.58 -28.34
C ARG A 544 13.41 21.07 -28.60
N SER A 545 13.24 20.24 -27.57
CA SER A 545 12.08 20.08 -26.66
C SER A 545 11.00 19.15 -27.22
N CYS A 546 10.84 18.00 -26.56
CA CYS A 546 9.63 17.19 -26.54
C CYS A 546 9.55 16.59 -25.13
N ASP A 547 9.30 17.46 -24.16
CA ASP A 547 9.18 17.10 -22.75
C ASP A 547 7.97 16.18 -22.57
N MET A 548 8.17 15.07 -21.86
CA MET A 548 7.12 14.16 -21.42
C MET A 548 7.14 14.16 -19.89
N ASP A 549 5.99 14.42 -19.29
CA ASP A 549 5.86 14.89 -17.90
C ASP A 549 6.46 13.91 -16.87
N GLU A 550 7.37 14.43 -16.03
CA GLU A 550 8.10 13.66 -15.03
C GLU A 550 7.17 13.09 -13.94
N ARG A 551 5.99 13.71 -13.75
CA ARG A 551 4.89 13.21 -12.92
C ARG A 551 4.42 11.80 -13.27
N THR A 552 4.69 11.33 -14.49
CA THR A 552 4.34 9.97 -14.92
C THR A 552 5.20 8.88 -14.28
N ARG A 553 6.33 9.20 -13.64
CA ARG A 553 7.23 8.22 -13.02
C ARG A 553 6.95 7.94 -11.54
N GLU A 554 6.47 8.91 -10.76
CA GLU A 554 6.22 8.71 -9.32
C GLU A 554 4.99 7.85 -9.03
N VAL A 555 4.03 7.77 -9.97
CA VAL A 555 2.86 6.87 -9.85
C VAL A 555 3.30 5.39 -9.79
N LEU A 556 4.36 5.02 -10.53
CA LEU A 556 4.87 3.65 -10.60
C LEU A 556 5.53 3.14 -9.30
N SER A 557 5.71 3.98 -8.28
CA SER A 557 6.35 3.60 -7.00
C SER A 557 5.46 3.75 -5.77
N LYS A 558 4.24 4.31 -5.89
CA LYS A 558 3.35 4.56 -4.73
C LYS A 558 1.86 4.19 -4.90
N SER A 559 1.42 3.60 -6.01
CA SER A 559 0.06 3.05 -6.11
C SER A 559 0.03 1.51 -5.95
N CYS A 560 -0.22 1.05 -4.70
CA CYS A 560 -0.64 -0.29 -4.22
C CYS A 560 0.11 -0.78 -2.96
N SER A 561 0.19 0.05 -1.93
CA SER A 561 0.57 -0.37 -0.56
C SER A 561 -0.65 -0.60 0.34
N ASN A 562 -1.67 -1.29 -0.18
CA ASN A 562 -2.75 -1.88 0.60
C ASN A 562 -3.26 -3.16 -0.10
N GLN A 563 -3.42 -4.23 0.66
CA GLN A 563 -3.74 -5.60 0.19
C GLN A 563 -2.87 -6.11 -0.99
N SER A 564 -1.61 -6.47 -0.71
CA SER A 564 -0.76 -7.26 -1.63
C SER A 564 -1.20 -8.74 -1.79
N GLY A 565 -2.45 -9.09 -1.43
CA GLY A 565 -3.01 -10.41 -1.62
C GLY A 565 -3.33 -10.67 -3.09
N LYS A 566 -2.54 -11.54 -3.75
CA LYS A 566 -2.72 -11.96 -5.16
C LYS A 566 -3.94 -12.88 -5.38
N ARG A 567 -5.13 -12.53 -4.84
CA ARG A 567 -6.38 -13.32 -4.90
C ARG A 567 -6.74 -13.74 -6.35
N ARG A 568 -7.12 -15.01 -6.55
CA ARG A 568 -7.28 -15.68 -7.86
C ARG A 568 -8.54 -16.53 -7.92
N VAL A 569 -9.48 -16.12 -8.77
CA VAL A 569 -10.88 -16.38 -8.48
C VAL A 569 -11.57 -17.16 -9.60
N ARG A 570 -12.40 -18.20 -9.32
CA ARG A 570 -12.85 -19.26 -10.27
C ARG A 570 -14.40 -19.45 -10.31
N VAL A 571 -14.98 -19.98 -11.42
CA VAL A 571 -16.41 -20.45 -11.62
C VAL A 571 -17.53 -19.37 -11.69
N PHE A 572 -18.70 -19.59 -12.32
CA PHE A 572 -19.07 -19.98 -13.71
C PHE A 572 -20.49 -19.46 -14.00
N ILE A 573 -20.76 -18.87 -15.17
CA ILE A 573 -22.09 -18.85 -15.83
C ILE A 573 -21.87 -19.04 -17.34
N SER A 574 -22.83 -19.68 -18.01
CA SER A 574 -22.86 -19.87 -19.47
C SER A 574 -23.42 -18.63 -20.17
N ASP A 575 -22.74 -18.17 -21.22
CA ASP A 575 -23.32 -17.29 -22.24
C ASP A 575 -22.68 -17.60 -23.60
N ASP A 576 -23.52 -17.94 -24.57
CA ASP A 576 -23.12 -18.18 -25.96
C ASP A 576 -23.12 -16.86 -26.73
N GLU A 577 -21.95 -16.46 -27.24
CA GLU A 577 -21.85 -15.52 -28.35
C GLU A 577 -20.97 -16.13 -29.44
N ALA A 578 -21.47 -16.04 -30.68
CA ALA A 578 -21.02 -16.80 -31.83
C ALA A 578 -19.68 -16.33 -32.45
N ASP A 579 -19.19 -17.10 -33.42
CA ASP A 579 -17.95 -16.81 -34.15
C ASP A 579 -18.05 -15.58 -35.06
N GLU A 580 -17.17 -14.60 -34.87
CA GLU A 580 -16.64 -13.80 -35.98
C GLU A 580 -15.59 -14.62 -36.74
N SER A 581 -16.03 -15.35 -37.77
CA SER A 581 -15.12 -15.92 -38.77
C SER A 581 -15.10 -15.02 -40.02
N PRO A 582 -13.92 -14.67 -40.58
CA PRO A 582 -13.84 -13.78 -41.73
C PRO A 582 -14.17 -14.52 -43.03
N GLU A 583 -15.08 -13.96 -43.82
CA GLU A 583 -15.37 -14.44 -45.18
C GLU A 583 -14.15 -14.28 -46.10
N ILE A 584 -13.74 -15.36 -46.77
CA ILE A 584 -12.95 -15.30 -48.01
C ILE A 584 -13.55 -16.30 -49.00
N ASP A 585 -13.88 -15.80 -50.19
CA ASP A 585 -14.52 -16.50 -51.30
C ASP A 585 -13.51 -17.36 -52.13
N GLN A 586 -14.04 -18.11 -53.10
CA GLN A 586 -13.40 -18.63 -54.31
C GLN A 586 -12.89 -20.10 -54.36
N SER A 587 -13.89 -20.97 -54.47
CA SER A 587 -14.16 -21.72 -55.72
C SER A 587 -13.59 -23.13 -55.95
N LYS A 588 -14.51 -23.99 -56.44
CA LYS A 588 -14.33 -25.02 -57.49
C LYS A 588 -13.07 -25.92 -57.44
N LYS A 589 -13.25 -27.15 -56.93
CA LYS A 589 -13.27 -28.37 -57.80
C LYS A 589 -13.75 -29.66 -57.11
N LYS A 590 -14.39 -30.49 -57.95
CA LYS A 590 -14.39 -31.97 -58.04
C LYS A 590 -13.31 -32.71 -57.21
N ARG A 591 -13.48 -33.96 -56.77
CA ARG A 591 -14.58 -34.99 -56.71
C ARG A 591 -13.94 -36.24 -56.03
N THR A 592 -14.69 -37.35 -55.92
CA THR A 592 -14.24 -38.71 -55.50
C THR A 592 -13.81 -38.80 -54.03
N ASN A 593 -14.45 -39.66 -53.21
CA ASN A 593 -14.46 -41.14 -53.21
C ASN A 593 -13.06 -41.69 -52.85
N ARG A 594 -12.92 -42.75 -52.04
CA ARG A 594 -13.84 -43.89 -51.80
C ARG A 594 -13.44 -44.65 -50.51
N THR A 595 -14.24 -45.66 -50.14
CA THR A 595 -13.87 -46.87 -49.34
C THR A 595 -13.34 -46.66 -47.90
N ASP A 596 -13.60 -47.50 -46.89
CA ASP A 596 -14.44 -48.69 -46.67
C ASP A 596 -14.40 -48.96 -45.13
N SER A 597 -15.13 -49.87 -44.46
CA SER A 597 -16.43 -50.57 -44.63
C SER A 597 -16.53 -51.57 -43.45
N LEU A 598 -17.74 -51.99 -43.03
CA LEU A 598 -17.97 -53.17 -42.14
C LEU A 598 -17.46 -52.96 -40.68
N SER A 599 -18.12 -53.35 -39.56
CA SER A 599 -18.88 -54.56 -39.16
C SER A 599 -17.98 -55.81 -39.02
N THR A 600 -18.14 -56.71 -38.03
CA THR A 600 -19.31 -57.09 -37.21
C THR A 600 -18.92 -57.55 -35.79
N SER A 601 -19.92 -57.55 -34.87
CA SER A 601 -20.14 -58.55 -33.80
C SER A 601 -19.01 -58.80 -32.76
N GLU A 602 -19.15 -59.62 -31.70
CA GLU A 602 -20.22 -60.56 -31.26
C GLU A 602 -20.19 -60.72 -29.72
N ASP A 603 -21.36 -60.95 -29.09
CA ASP A 603 -21.63 -61.81 -27.90
C ASP A 603 -20.79 -61.70 -26.59
N ILE A 604 -21.24 -62.06 -25.37
CA ILE A 604 -22.46 -62.69 -24.80
C ILE A 604 -22.49 -62.32 -23.27
N ALA A 605 -23.52 -62.52 -22.43
CA ALA A 605 -24.98 -62.31 -22.50
C ALA A 605 -25.62 -62.69 -21.13
N ASN A 606 -26.84 -62.20 -20.85
CA ASN A 606 -27.79 -62.64 -19.79
C ASN A 606 -27.43 -62.37 -18.32
N GLY A 607 -28.37 -62.08 -17.41
CA GLY A 607 -29.83 -61.83 -17.50
C GLY A 607 -30.44 -61.64 -16.10
N ALA A 608 -31.67 -61.13 -15.87
CA ALA A 608 -32.72 -60.60 -16.76
C ALA A 608 -33.49 -59.44 -16.00
N ASN A 609 -34.83 -59.24 -15.90
CA ASN A 609 -36.02 -59.99 -16.32
C ASN A 609 -37.32 -59.13 -16.39
N ASN A 610 -38.16 -59.41 -17.39
CA ASN A 610 -39.63 -59.24 -17.51
C ASN A 610 -40.45 -58.07 -16.85
N ARG A 611 -41.01 -57.21 -17.74
CA ARG A 611 -42.46 -57.05 -18.08
C ARG A 611 -43.36 -55.92 -17.51
N ASN A 612 -44.32 -55.54 -18.38
CA ASN A 612 -45.61 -54.85 -18.18
C ASN A 612 -45.60 -53.33 -17.88
N GLN A 613 -46.67 -52.55 -18.18
CA GLN A 613 -47.57 -52.48 -19.36
C GLN A 613 -48.49 -51.23 -19.25
N VAL A 614 -48.69 -50.48 -20.35
CA VAL A 614 -49.84 -49.59 -20.67
C VAL A 614 -50.06 -48.29 -19.83
N ASP A 615 -50.54 -47.26 -20.54
CA ASP A 615 -51.14 -45.95 -20.17
C ASP A 615 -52.38 -46.04 -19.21
N PRO A 616 -53.04 -44.95 -18.70
CA PRO A 616 -53.25 -43.65 -19.37
C PRO A 616 -53.35 -42.33 -18.54
N THR A 617 -53.26 -41.20 -19.27
CA THR A 617 -53.99 -39.90 -19.14
C THR A 617 -54.28 -39.24 -17.78
N GLU A 618 -53.83 -37.97 -17.64
CA GLU A 618 -54.65 -36.71 -17.69
C GLU A 618 -56.13 -36.70 -17.21
N PRO A 619 -56.70 -35.56 -16.69
CA PRO A 619 -56.69 -34.29 -17.45
C PRO A 619 -56.84 -32.93 -16.70
N ARG A 620 -56.85 -31.85 -17.52
CA ARG A 620 -57.51 -30.51 -17.38
C ARG A 620 -56.80 -29.30 -16.76
N ASP A 621 -56.33 -28.42 -17.65
CA ASP A 621 -56.98 -27.16 -18.11
C ASP A 621 -57.50 -26.15 -17.05
N VAL A 622 -57.51 -24.81 -17.27
CA VAL A 622 -57.84 -24.07 -18.52
C VAL A 622 -57.02 -22.77 -18.72
N TYR A 623 -56.46 -22.64 -19.93
CA TYR A 623 -56.22 -21.45 -20.77
C TYR A 623 -56.45 -20.01 -20.25
N SER A 624 -55.53 -19.09 -20.61
CA SER A 624 -55.78 -18.16 -21.73
C SER A 624 -54.48 -17.61 -22.36
N ILE A 625 -54.57 -17.13 -23.60
CA ILE A 625 -53.45 -16.69 -24.47
C ILE A 625 -53.87 -15.39 -25.20
N CYS A 626 -53.00 -14.37 -25.30
CA CYS A 626 -52.78 -13.58 -26.52
C CYS A 626 -51.68 -12.50 -26.39
N THR A 627 -51.24 -11.98 -27.55
CA THR A 627 -50.12 -11.05 -27.80
C THR A 627 -50.63 -9.77 -28.53
N PRO A 628 -49.81 -8.90 -29.18
CA PRO A 628 -48.84 -7.96 -28.59
C PRO A 628 -48.87 -6.50 -29.14
N CYS A 629 -48.19 -5.56 -28.45
CA CYS A 629 -47.72 -4.23 -28.95
C CYS A 629 -48.81 -3.18 -29.35
N PRO A 630 -48.47 -1.89 -29.69
CA PRO A 630 -47.21 -1.14 -29.55
C PRO A 630 -47.30 0.25 -28.82
N ALA A 631 -46.13 0.87 -28.60
CA ALA A 631 -45.75 2.31 -28.67
C ALA A 631 -46.61 3.50 -28.11
N GLU A 632 -45.84 4.43 -27.50
CA GLU A 632 -45.86 5.91 -27.64
C GLU A 632 -46.63 6.89 -26.71
N GLU A 633 -45.96 8.04 -26.54
CA GLU A 633 -46.35 9.37 -26.02
C GLU A 633 -46.76 9.60 -24.54
N SER A 634 -46.72 10.89 -24.17
CA SER A 634 -46.83 11.44 -22.80
C SER A 634 -48.10 12.28 -22.63
N ILE A 635 -48.56 12.48 -21.38
CA ILE A 635 -48.88 13.79 -20.74
C ILE A 635 -49.60 13.59 -19.40
N CYS A 636 -49.39 14.51 -18.45
CA CYS A 636 -49.94 14.48 -17.10
C CYS A 636 -51.42 14.92 -17.01
N SER A 637 -52.16 14.46 -16.00
CA SER A 637 -53.10 15.35 -15.26
C SER A 637 -53.58 14.83 -13.89
N PHE A 638 -53.40 15.70 -12.88
CA PHE A 638 -54.22 15.96 -11.69
C PHE A 638 -54.94 14.86 -10.88
N LYS A 639 -54.32 14.58 -9.71
CA LYS A 639 -54.89 14.62 -8.35
C LYS A 639 -56.40 14.94 -8.18
N SER A 640 -57.07 14.25 -7.25
CA SER A 640 -57.28 14.78 -5.88
C SER A 640 -58.15 13.89 -4.97
N SER A 641 -57.80 13.83 -3.68
CA SER A 641 -58.70 14.06 -2.53
C SER A 641 -58.00 13.74 -1.19
N SER A 642 -57.89 14.73 -0.32
CA SER A 642 -57.77 14.56 1.14
C SER A 642 -59.03 15.13 1.79
N PRO A 643 -59.24 14.90 3.10
CA PRO A 643 -59.06 15.99 4.07
C PRO A 643 -58.50 15.46 5.41
N THR A 644 -58.34 16.17 6.54
CA THR A 644 -58.59 17.55 7.03
C THR A 644 -57.34 17.97 7.84
N GLY A 645 -56.90 19.22 7.99
CA GLY A 645 -57.59 20.52 7.86
C GLY A 645 -58.07 21.01 9.23
N HIS A 646 -57.78 22.21 9.75
CA HIS A 646 -57.11 23.42 9.22
C HIS A 646 -55.62 23.48 9.70
N GLY A 647 -54.84 24.57 9.73
CA GLY A 647 -55.04 26.02 9.45
C GLY A 647 -53.78 26.84 9.80
N ASN A 648 -53.74 28.18 9.81
CA ASN A 648 -54.54 29.30 9.26
C ASN A 648 -53.73 30.58 9.67
N ASP A 649 -53.43 31.63 8.88
CA ASP A 649 -53.69 31.96 7.47
C ASP A 649 -52.62 32.94 6.91
N GLY A 650 -52.37 32.89 5.59
CA GLY A 650 -51.75 34.00 4.82
C GLY A 650 -50.21 34.15 4.91
N LEU A 651 -49.59 35.20 4.36
CA LEU A 651 -49.92 36.22 3.31
C LEU A 651 -48.56 36.94 2.97
N GLU A 652 -48.24 37.58 1.83
CA GLU A 652 -48.96 38.02 0.61
C GLU A 652 -48.10 37.83 -0.69
N ILE A 653 -48.74 38.16 -1.83
CA ILE A 653 -48.25 38.76 -3.10
C ILE A 653 -46.75 39.16 -3.18
N GLY A 654 -45.95 38.94 -4.26
CA GLY A 654 -46.18 38.49 -5.66
C GLY A 654 -45.63 39.52 -6.71
N ALA A 655 -45.25 39.24 -7.98
CA ALA A 655 -45.02 38.02 -8.79
C ALA A 655 -44.37 38.39 -10.18
N SER A 656 -44.12 37.41 -11.09
CA SER A 656 -43.75 37.55 -12.55
C SER A 656 -42.31 38.04 -12.93
N SER A 657 -41.71 37.83 -14.13
CA SER A 657 -41.82 36.81 -15.20
C SER A 657 -40.75 36.96 -16.34
N GLY A 658 -40.15 35.86 -16.82
CA GLY A 658 -39.45 35.74 -18.15
C GLY A 658 -38.10 36.48 -18.36
N GLY A 659 -37.24 36.16 -19.35
CA GLY A 659 -37.19 34.98 -20.22
C GLY A 659 -36.20 35.06 -21.43
N LYS A 660 -35.37 34.01 -21.61
CA LYS A 660 -34.73 33.50 -22.88
C LYS A 660 -33.65 34.30 -23.68
N VAL A 661 -32.64 33.51 -24.14
CA VAL A 661 -31.98 33.50 -25.50
C VAL A 661 -30.59 34.16 -25.76
N SER A 662 -29.59 33.27 -25.94
CA SER A 662 -28.48 33.19 -26.93
C SER A 662 -27.31 34.20 -27.08
N SER A 663 -26.10 33.67 -26.84
CA SER A 663 -24.93 33.57 -27.77
C SER A 663 -24.01 34.76 -28.15
N SER A 664 -22.74 34.37 -28.41
CA SER A 664 -21.67 34.99 -29.23
C SER A 664 -20.80 36.17 -28.71
N LYS A 665 -19.53 35.80 -28.46
CA LYS A 665 -18.24 36.51 -28.76
C LYS A 665 -18.30 37.46 -30.00
N PRO A 666 -17.37 38.45 -30.22
CA PRO A 666 -15.90 38.27 -30.06
C PRO A 666 -14.94 39.50 -29.87
N VAL A 667 -13.63 39.23 -29.65
CA VAL A 667 -12.40 39.87 -30.25
C VAL A 667 -12.11 41.39 -30.05
N ALA A 668 -10.87 41.94 -30.07
CA ALA A 668 -9.49 41.55 -29.65
C ALA A 668 -8.51 42.77 -29.87
N SER A 669 -7.19 42.60 -29.67
CA SER A 669 -6.07 43.51 -30.05
C SER A 669 -5.84 44.78 -29.18
N GLY A 670 -4.62 45.34 -29.00
CA GLY A 670 -3.26 44.85 -29.31
C GLY A 670 -2.19 45.94 -29.58
N SER A 671 -0.92 45.73 -29.14
CA SER A 671 0.32 46.53 -29.40
C SER A 671 0.39 47.98 -28.85
N ARG A 672 1.26 48.35 -27.88
CA ARG A 672 2.74 48.61 -27.88
C ARG A 672 3.25 49.67 -28.88
N ILE A 673 4.08 50.65 -28.42
CA ILE A 673 5.53 50.87 -28.80
C ILE A 673 6.23 52.14 -28.19
N CYS A 674 7.42 51.93 -27.56
CA CYS A 674 8.67 52.73 -27.43
C CYS A 674 8.88 54.14 -26.77
N THR A 675 9.73 54.16 -25.71
CA THR A 675 10.98 54.98 -25.46
C THR A 675 10.95 56.52 -25.21
N PRO A 676 12.04 57.18 -24.69
CA PRO A 676 13.32 56.70 -24.08
C PRO A 676 13.78 57.34 -22.72
N ALA A 677 14.64 56.60 -21.99
CA ALA A 677 15.79 56.96 -21.10
C ALA A 677 15.91 58.30 -20.31
N SER A 678 16.18 58.23 -18.98
CA SER A 678 17.51 58.49 -18.34
C SER A 678 17.51 59.05 -16.88
N HIS A 679 18.32 58.40 -16.01
CA HIS A 679 18.96 58.83 -14.74
C HIS A 679 18.21 59.40 -13.49
N SER A 680 18.81 59.07 -12.32
CA SER A 680 18.66 59.62 -10.95
C SER A 680 17.58 59.03 -10.01
N GLN A 681 18.05 58.45 -8.90
CA GLN A 681 17.34 58.00 -7.68
C GLN A 681 17.47 59.09 -6.56
N PRO A 682 17.00 58.95 -5.28
CA PRO A 682 16.50 57.75 -4.58
C PRO A 682 15.28 57.89 -3.63
N HIS A 683 14.88 56.73 -3.06
CA HIS A 683 14.02 56.50 -1.88
C HIS A 683 12.52 56.91 -1.95
N GLY A 684 11.59 56.10 -1.44
CA GLY A 684 11.76 54.77 -0.84
C GLY A 684 10.44 54.16 -0.37
N GLN A 685 9.73 53.47 -1.28
CA GLN A 685 8.52 52.69 -0.99
C GLN A 685 8.60 51.37 -1.77
N ASN A 686 8.51 50.23 -1.08
CA ASN A 686 8.35 48.91 -1.69
C ASN A 686 7.11 48.21 -1.11
N ALA A 687 5.95 48.54 -1.67
CA ALA A 687 4.82 47.61 -1.65
C ALA A 687 5.03 46.60 -2.80
N VAL A 688 5.04 45.30 -2.49
CA VAL A 688 5.05 44.22 -3.48
C VAL A 688 3.91 43.28 -3.14
N GLY A 689 2.85 43.29 -3.93
CA GLY A 689 1.72 42.38 -3.79
C GLY A 689 1.79 41.25 -4.82
N LEU A 690 1.37 40.05 -4.43
CA LEU A 690 0.93 39.04 -5.39
C LEU A 690 -0.52 39.35 -5.78
N LEU A 691 -0.72 39.84 -6.99
CA LEU A 691 -1.99 39.76 -7.71
C LEU A 691 -1.80 38.85 -8.93
N SER A 692 -1.73 37.54 -8.66
CA SER A 692 -1.88 36.50 -9.68
C SER A 692 -3.36 36.33 -10.00
N THR A 693 -3.72 36.47 -11.28
CA THR A 693 -5.11 36.35 -11.73
C THR A 693 -5.50 34.89 -11.98
N ASP A 694 -5.76 34.16 -10.90
CA ASP A 694 -6.50 32.89 -10.93
C ASP A 694 -7.81 33.04 -10.14
N ALA A 695 -8.91 32.61 -10.76
CA ALA A 695 -10.23 32.64 -10.14
C ALA A 695 -10.50 31.29 -9.47
N ASP A 696 -10.59 31.29 -8.13
CA ASP A 696 -11.30 30.33 -7.24
C ASP A 696 -10.75 30.34 -5.79
N HIS A 697 -9.80 31.22 -5.44
CA HIS A 697 -9.37 31.42 -4.05
C HIS A 697 -10.46 32.14 -3.22
N GLN A 698 -11.06 31.43 -2.27
CA GLN A 698 -11.92 32.02 -1.24
C GLN A 698 -11.06 32.56 -0.08
N HIS A 699 -11.28 33.82 0.30
CA HIS A 699 -10.56 34.46 1.40
C HIS A 699 -11.49 34.82 2.56
N LEU A 700 -11.10 34.43 3.77
CA LEU A 700 -11.74 34.90 5.01
C LEU A 700 -11.10 36.20 5.49
N ALA A 701 -11.93 37.14 5.95
CA ALA A 701 -11.51 38.42 6.50
C ALA A 701 -11.76 38.47 8.02
N PHE A 702 -10.68 38.51 8.81
CA PHE A 702 -10.73 38.61 10.26
C PHE A 702 -10.46 40.05 10.71
N ARG A 703 -11.27 40.57 11.63
CA ARG A 703 -11.09 41.90 12.25
C ARG A 703 -10.55 41.75 13.66
N ILE A 704 -9.39 42.36 13.92
CA ILE A 704 -8.79 42.44 15.25
C ILE A 704 -8.63 43.91 15.62
N GLY A 705 -9.56 44.43 16.41
CA GLY A 705 -9.65 45.86 16.71
C GLY A 705 -9.83 46.70 15.45
N GLN A 706 -8.80 47.46 15.05
CA GLN A 706 -8.78 48.27 13.82
C GLN A 706 -8.09 47.59 12.63
N HIS A 707 -7.50 46.40 12.82
CA HIS A 707 -6.76 45.68 11.77
C HIS A 707 -7.64 44.65 11.05
N LEU A 708 -7.35 44.42 9.78
CA LEU A 708 -8.01 43.44 8.91
C LEU A 708 -6.98 42.44 8.39
N VAL A 709 -7.14 41.17 8.77
CA VAL A 709 -6.26 40.05 8.46
C VAL A 709 -6.98 39.14 7.47
N TYR A 710 -6.34 38.79 6.36
CA TYR A 710 -6.91 37.93 5.33
C TYR A 710 -6.23 36.56 5.32
N LEU A 711 -7.03 35.49 5.33
CA LEU A 711 -6.57 34.10 5.19
C LEU A 711 -7.11 33.48 3.90
N ASP A 712 -6.36 32.54 3.32
CA ASP A 712 -6.82 31.70 2.20
C ASP A 712 -7.46 30.45 2.77
N LEU A 713 -8.75 30.23 2.46
CA LEU A 713 -9.51 29.11 3.00
C LEU A 713 -8.89 27.75 2.63
N ASN A 714 -8.30 27.66 1.44
CA ASN A 714 -7.66 26.43 0.94
C ASN A 714 -6.39 26.08 1.74
N ALA A 715 -5.72 27.08 2.34
CA ALA A 715 -4.55 26.84 3.20
C ALA A 715 -4.94 26.32 4.60
N CYS A 716 -6.17 26.57 5.06
CA CYS A 716 -6.67 26.14 6.36
C CYS A 716 -7.28 24.72 6.36
N ILE A 717 -7.50 24.12 5.19
CA ILE A 717 -8.22 22.84 5.02
C ILE A 717 -7.27 21.66 4.72
N CYS A 718 -6.03 21.90 4.28
CA CYS A 718 -5.14 20.85 3.77
C CYS A 718 -4.40 20.00 4.81
N GLU A 719 -4.51 20.25 6.12
CA GLU A 719 -3.74 19.55 7.16
C GLU A 719 -4.60 19.17 8.37
N ALA A 720 -4.86 17.86 8.53
CA ALA A 720 -5.71 17.26 9.55
C ALA A 720 -7.17 17.78 9.58
N ALA A 721 -7.96 17.34 10.56
CA ALA A 721 -9.34 17.81 10.71
C ALA A 721 -9.36 19.32 11.03
N PHE A 722 -10.17 20.07 10.28
CA PHE A 722 -10.34 21.51 10.50
C PHE A 722 -10.76 21.78 11.96
N ASN A 723 -9.93 22.53 12.67
CA ASN A 723 -10.09 22.84 14.09
C ASN A 723 -10.02 24.35 14.29
N ILE A 724 -10.96 24.90 15.06
CA ILE A 724 -11.02 26.33 15.40
C ILE A 724 -9.74 26.78 16.13
N GLU A 725 -9.10 25.93 16.93
CA GLU A 725 -7.80 26.24 17.54
C GLU A 725 -6.67 26.39 16.50
N SER A 726 -6.68 25.57 15.43
CA SER A 726 -5.73 25.73 14.31
C SER A 726 -5.97 27.04 13.55
N LEU A 727 -7.25 27.42 13.36
CA LEU A 727 -7.62 28.69 12.76
C LEU A 727 -7.19 29.89 13.62
N LYS A 728 -7.36 29.82 14.95
CA LYS A 728 -6.87 30.85 15.90
C LYS A 728 -5.36 31.04 15.81
N VAL A 729 -4.58 29.95 15.73
CA VAL A 729 -3.13 30.00 15.54
C VAL A 729 -2.77 30.64 14.20
N GLU A 730 -3.46 30.28 13.10
CA GLU A 730 -3.18 30.88 11.79
C GLU A 730 -3.53 32.37 11.73
N VAL A 731 -4.65 32.79 12.34
CA VAL A 731 -5.00 34.21 12.55
C VAL A 731 -3.93 34.92 13.38
N ALA A 732 -3.43 34.31 14.47
CA ALA A 732 -2.39 34.88 15.32
C ALA A 732 -1.06 35.10 14.56
N CYS A 733 -0.60 34.08 13.82
CA CYS A 733 0.63 34.15 13.03
C CYS A 733 0.55 35.23 11.95
N VAL A 734 -0.53 35.27 11.17
CA VAL A 734 -0.67 36.24 10.07
C VAL A 734 -0.92 37.66 10.60
N TYR A 735 -1.63 37.82 11.73
CA TYR A 735 -1.77 39.12 12.40
C TYR A 735 -0.43 39.66 12.88
N HIS A 736 0.41 38.83 13.53
CA HIS A 736 1.73 39.27 14.01
C HIS A 736 2.63 39.81 12.90
N LEU A 737 2.58 39.23 11.69
CA LEU A 737 3.31 39.70 10.51
C LEU A 737 2.82 41.05 9.94
N GLN A 738 1.75 41.63 10.49
CA GLN A 738 1.11 42.86 10.00
C GLN A 738 1.14 44.02 11.02
N ILE A 739 1.67 43.83 12.23
CA ILE A 739 1.66 44.83 13.32
C ILE A 739 2.95 45.66 13.33
N PRO A 740 2.88 47.01 13.37
CA PRO A 740 4.05 47.87 13.54
C PRO A 740 4.78 47.69 14.89
N ASP A 741 6.06 47.34 14.78
CA ASP A 741 7.22 47.50 15.67
C ASP A 741 7.09 47.37 17.20
N GLU A 742 6.20 48.06 17.93
CA GLU A 742 6.32 48.20 19.40
C GLU A 742 6.05 46.91 20.21
N LYS A 743 5.26 45.98 19.67
CA LYS A 743 5.02 44.65 20.27
C LYS A 743 5.83 43.54 19.59
N SER A 744 5.97 43.60 18.27
CA SER A 744 6.78 42.66 17.48
C SER A 744 8.26 42.73 17.85
N SER A 745 8.82 43.91 18.11
CA SER A 745 10.20 44.08 18.62
C SER A 745 10.45 43.43 19.99
N LYS A 746 9.40 43.08 20.74
CA LYS A 746 9.49 42.35 22.03
C LYS A 746 9.25 40.85 21.89
N GLY A 747 8.96 40.35 20.68
CA GLY A 747 8.65 38.94 20.43
C GLY A 747 7.32 38.47 21.04
N LEU A 748 6.42 39.41 21.34
CA LEU A 748 5.11 39.14 21.91
C LEU A 748 4.11 38.77 20.80
N LEU A 749 3.47 37.61 20.95
CA LEU A 749 2.48 37.06 20.03
C LEU A 749 1.10 37.04 20.70
N PRO A 750 0.03 37.38 19.96
CA PRO A 750 -1.33 37.42 20.50
C PRO A 750 -1.89 36.00 20.66
N ILE A 751 -2.44 35.68 21.83
CA ILE A 751 -3.39 34.57 21.97
C ILE A 751 -4.75 35.05 21.45
N ILE A 752 -5.27 34.39 20.42
CA ILE A 752 -6.64 34.64 19.93
C ILE A 752 -7.61 33.79 20.77
N GLY A 753 -8.51 34.43 21.50
CA GLY A 753 -9.45 33.79 22.41
C GLY A 753 -10.75 33.39 21.73
N GLU A 754 -11.71 34.31 21.69
CA GLU A 754 -12.98 34.12 21.00
C GLU A 754 -12.91 34.53 19.51
N LEU A 755 -13.55 33.75 18.65
CA LEU A 755 -13.90 34.12 17.28
C LEU A 755 -15.42 34.26 17.18
N LYS A 756 -15.90 35.40 16.67
CA LYS A 756 -17.34 35.71 16.55
C LYS A 756 -17.73 36.10 15.14
N CYS A 757 -18.85 35.54 14.64
CA CYS A 757 -19.45 35.98 13.39
C CYS A 757 -20.89 36.44 13.63
N CYS A 758 -21.23 37.64 13.16
CA CYS A 758 -22.55 38.27 13.34
C CYS A 758 -23.08 38.33 14.79
N GLY A 759 -22.21 38.22 15.80
CA GLY A 759 -22.53 38.21 17.23
C GLY A 759 -22.51 36.82 17.89
N ASN A 760 -22.57 35.74 17.11
CA ASN A 760 -22.45 34.37 17.61
C ASN A 760 -20.98 33.99 17.77
N VAL A 761 -20.64 33.21 18.80
CA VAL A 761 -19.33 32.55 18.94
C VAL A 761 -19.27 31.38 17.97
N LEU A 762 -18.14 31.20 17.29
CA LEU A 762 -17.86 29.99 16.51
C LEU A 762 -17.38 28.90 17.48
N ASP A 763 -18.22 27.90 17.74
CA ASP A 763 -17.85 26.73 18.54
C ASP A 763 -17.53 25.50 17.67
N GLY A 764 -16.83 24.53 18.26
CA GLY A 764 -16.21 23.41 17.53
C GLY A 764 -17.18 22.37 16.95
N ALA A 765 -18.50 22.55 17.06
CA ALA A 765 -19.49 21.63 16.50
C ALA A 765 -20.05 22.06 15.13
N GLU A 766 -19.87 23.32 14.70
CA GLU A 766 -20.43 23.83 13.45
C GLU A 766 -19.51 23.60 12.23
N SER A 767 -20.11 23.19 11.10
CA SER A 767 -19.42 22.61 9.94
C SER A 767 -18.42 23.53 9.23
N ILE A 768 -17.43 22.92 8.57
CA ILE A 768 -16.59 23.57 7.53
C ILE A 768 -17.48 24.28 6.49
N ASP A 769 -18.62 23.68 6.13
CA ASP A 769 -19.60 24.25 5.19
C ASP A 769 -20.13 25.62 5.63
N TYR A 770 -20.30 25.86 6.94
CA TYR A 770 -20.75 27.14 7.47
C TYR A 770 -19.66 28.21 7.30
N ILE A 771 -18.40 27.86 7.55
CA ILE A 771 -17.27 28.78 7.39
C ILE A 771 -16.95 29.03 5.90
N GLY A 772 -17.13 28.02 5.03
CA GLY A 772 -17.10 28.19 3.57
C GLY A 772 -18.25 29.06 3.07
N GLN A 773 -19.46 28.92 3.62
CA GLN A 773 -20.57 29.83 3.35
C GLN A 773 -20.24 31.27 3.77
N LEU A 774 -19.71 31.49 4.99
CA LEU A 774 -19.26 32.79 5.46
C LEU A 774 -18.19 33.43 4.55
N ALA A 775 -17.25 32.63 4.03
CA ALA A 775 -16.26 33.07 3.05
C ALA A 775 -16.92 33.49 1.71
N SER A 776 -17.84 32.68 1.18
CA SER A 776 -18.60 32.99 -0.05
C SER A 776 -19.51 34.23 0.08
N GLU A 777 -20.02 34.50 1.28
CA GLU A 777 -20.82 35.68 1.62
C GLU A 777 -19.96 36.92 1.98
N GLN A 778 -18.63 36.80 1.94
CA GLN A 778 -17.66 37.82 2.33
C GLN A 778 -17.89 38.41 3.75
N LYS A 779 -18.45 37.60 4.66
CA LYS A 779 -18.71 38.02 6.04
C LYS A 779 -17.41 38.10 6.83
N CYS A 780 -17.24 39.21 7.55
CA CYS A 780 -16.06 39.44 8.39
C CYS A 780 -16.25 38.80 9.77
N ILE A 781 -15.25 38.04 10.23
CA ILE A 781 -15.21 37.40 11.54
C ILE A 781 -14.45 38.32 12.50
N GLU A 782 -14.99 38.59 13.68
CA GLU A 782 -14.33 39.38 14.72
C GLU A 782 -13.53 38.46 15.63
N ALA A 783 -12.25 38.79 15.84
CA ALA A 783 -11.30 37.97 16.58
C ALA A 783 -10.73 38.76 17.76
N PHE A 784 -10.84 38.18 18.96
CA PHE A 784 -10.45 38.82 20.22
C PHE A 784 -9.07 38.32 20.65
N VAL A 785 -8.24 39.22 21.18
CA VAL A 785 -6.91 38.90 21.72
C VAL A 785 -7.01 38.89 23.24
N ASP A 786 -6.84 37.72 23.84
CA ASP A 786 -7.01 37.54 25.29
C ASP A 786 -5.74 37.92 26.06
N ASP A 787 -4.57 37.48 25.58
CA ASP A 787 -3.26 37.75 26.20
C ASP A 787 -2.11 37.73 25.18
N TRP A 788 -0.86 37.96 25.62
CA TRP A 788 0.33 38.06 24.78
C TRP A 788 1.51 37.22 25.31
N VAL A 789 1.91 36.19 24.57
CA VAL A 789 3.01 35.27 24.95
C VAL A 789 4.32 35.65 24.25
N PRO A 790 5.46 35.71 24.95
CA PRO A 790 6.77 35.82 24.31
C PRO A 790 7.20 34.49 23.67
N LYS A 791 7.54 34.48 22.38
CA LYS A 791 8.22 33.34 21.72
C LYS A 791 9.53 33.81 21.10
N ARG A 792 10.62 33.67 21.85
CA ARG A 792 11.94 34.21 21.48
C ARG A 792 12.49 33.60 20.18
N LEU A 793 12.39 32.28 19.99
CA LEU A 793 12.87 31.59 18.79
C LEU A 793 12.06 31.98 17.54
N MET A 794 10.73 32.08 17.65
CA MET A 794 9.86 32.53 16.56
C MET A 794 10.20 33.96 16.12
N LYS A 795 10.44 34.87 17.08
CA LYS A 795 10.89 36.23 16.77
C LYS A 795 12.24 36.24 16.04
N LEU A 796 13.23 35.49 16.55
CA LEU A 796 14.56 35.40 15.91
C LEU A 796 14.45 34.88 14.47
N TYR A 797 13.64 33.86 14.22
CA TYR A 797 13.38 33.35 12.87
C TYR A 797 12.79 34.43 11.95
N ILE A 798 11.78 35.19 12.40
CA ILE A 798 11.18 36.30 11.62
C ILE A 798 12.20 37.43 11.39
N ASP A 799 12.98 37.81 12.42
CA ASP A 799 14.05 38.81 12.30
C ASP A 799 15.05 38.39 11.21
N PHE A 800 15.46 37.12 11.16
CA PHE A 800 16.38 36.61 10.14
C PHE A 800 15.74 36.50 8.75
N CYS A 801 14.45 36.12 8.63
CA CYS A 801 13.72 36.16 7.36
C CYS A 801 13.64 37.57 6.77
N THR A 802 13.32 38.59 7.59
CA THR A 802 13.31 39.98 7.11
C THR A 802 14.71 40.46 6.69
N LYS A 803 15.76 40.01 7.39
CA LYS A 803 17.16 40.28 7.05
C LYS A 803 17.63 39.58 5.77
N SER A 804 17.16 38.36 5.48
CA SER A 804 17.44 37.64 4.21
C SER A 804 16.55 38.08 3.06
N SER A 805 15.51 38.90 3.33
CA SER A 805 14.42 39.23 2.38
C SER A 805 13.59 38.02 1.92
N GLU A 806 13.51 36.99 2.75
CA GLU A 806 12.72 35.77 2.50
C GLU A 806 11.36 35.85 3.21
N ALA A 807 10.33 35.23 2.61
CA ALA A 807 9.02 35.12 3.23
C ALA A 807 9.03 34.01 4.31
N PRO A 808 8.62 34.28 5.57
CA PRO A 808 8.55 33.26 6.61
C PRO A 808 7.67 32.06 6.22
N ASN A 809 8.15 30.85 6.46
CA ASN A 809 7.42 29.63 6.17
C ASN A 809 6.22 29.48 7.13
N LYS A 810 5.00 29.41 6.57
CA LYS A 810 3.75 29.34 7.35
C LYS A 810 3.66 28.11 8.26
N LYS A 811 4.02 26.91 7.78
CA LYS A 811 4.02 25.68 8.62
C LYS A 811 4.97 25.84 9.80
N LEU A 812 6.18 26.34 9.52
CA LEU A 812 7.22 26.57 10.52
C LEU A 812 6.78 27.60 11.57
N LEU A 813 6.12 28.69 11.16
CA LEU A 813 5.54 29.67 12.10
C LEU A 813 4.43 29.05 12.98
N LYS A 814 3.54 28.22 12.42
CA LYS A 814 2.51 27.50 13.20
C LYS A 814 3.16 26.59 14.26
N LYS A 815 4.19 25.81 13.89
CA LYS A 815 4.91 24.97 14.86
C LYS A 815 5.65 25.79 15.92
N LEU A 816 6.40 26.83 15.54
CA LEU A 816 7.11 27.72 16.46
C LEU A 816 6.18 28.49 17.43
N TYR A 817 4.93 28.75 17.04
CA TYR A 817 3.90 29.27 17.93
C TYR A 817 3.42 28.19 18.92
N ASN A 818 3.16 26.98 18.44
CA ASN A 818 2.59 25.85 19.18
C ASN A 818 3.57 25.11 20.12
N LEU A 819 4.89 25.31 20.01
CA LEU A 819 5.86 24.80 21.01
C LEU A 819 5.42 25.21 22.42
N GLU A 820 5.70 24.39 23.44
CA GLU A 820 5.30 24.71 24.82
C GLU A 820 6.14 25.85 25.44
N VAL A 821 6.16 25.97 26.76
CA VAL A 821 6.95 26.99 27.49
C VAL A 821 8.43 26.59 27.62
N SER A 822 8.77 25.34 27.28
CA SER A 822 10.14 24.84 27.16
C SER A 822 10.86 25.52 25.99
N GLU A 823 11.78 26.46 26.26
CA GLU A 823 12.61 27.07 25.19
C GLU A 823 13.61 26.07 24.59
N ASP A 824 13.88 24.93 25.24
CA ASP A 824 14.97 24.01 24.89
C ASP A 824 14.52 22.80 24.03
N GLU A 825 13.22 22.63 23.80
CA GLU A 825 12.64 21.51 23.05
C GLU A 825 11.98 22.01 21.76
N ILE A 826 12.60 21.68 20.62
CA ILE A 826 12.38 22.36 19.34
C ILE A 826 11.86 21.35 18.32
N ILE A 827 10.54 21.29 18.16
CA ILE A 827 9.81 20.29 17.36
C ILE A 827 9.33 20.91 16.04
N LEU A 828 10.09 20.72 14.96
CA LEU A 828 9.93 21.41 13.67
C LEU A 828 9.85 20.44 12.46
N SER A 829 9.35 19.23 12.72
CA SER A 829 9.00 18.22 11.71
C SER A 829 8.00 18.72 10.65
N ASP A 830 7.97 18.10 9.47
CA ASP A 830 7.03 18.37 8.35
C ASP A 830 6.72 19.87 8.15
N CYS A 831 7.77 20.67 8.06
CA CYS A 831 7.68 22.09 7.73
C CYS A 831 7.93 22.33 6.23
N GLY A 832 8.19 21.29 5.43
CA GLY A 832 8.54 21.40 4.01
C GLY A 832 9.89 22.08 3.75
N LEU A 833 10.78 22.09 4.75
CA LEU A 833 12.05 22.82 4.71
C LEU A 833 13.05 22.17 3.75
N GLN A 834 13.83 23.01 3.08
CA GLN A 834 14.92 22.64 2.16
C GLN A 834 16.18 23.42 2.57
N ASP A 835 17.35 22.94 2.16
CA ASP A 835 18.65 23.47 2.59
C ASP A 835 18.81 25.00 2.39
N LEU A 836 18.27 25.56 1.31
CA LEU A 836 18.24 27.01 1.11
C LEU A 836 17.32 27.71 2.13
N SER A 837 16.07 27.24 2.26
CA SER A 837 15.00 27.89 3.04
C SER A 837 15.10 27.69 4.56
N ILE A 838 15.96 26.79 5.04
CA ILE A 838 16.23 26.62 6.46
C ILE A 838 17.28 27.61 7.00
N SER A 839 18.00 28.34 6.14
CA SER A 839 19.06 29.29 6.52
C SER A 839 18.64 30.31 7.61
N PRO A 840 17.45 30.94 7.58
CA PRO A 840 17.04 31.86 8.64
C PRO A 840 16.72 31.17 9.97
N LEU A 841 16.30 29.90 9.93
CA LEU A 841 16.08 29.08 11.12
C LEU A 841 17.42 28.67 11.76
N LEU A 842 18.42 28.32 10.95
CA LEU A 842 19.74 27.95 11.46
C LEU A 842 20.42 29.12 12.19
N GLU A 843 20.40 30.34 11.64
CA GLU A 843 20.97 31.51 12.32
C GLU A 843 20.12 31.95 13.54
N ALA A 844 18.80 31.68 13.54
CA ALA A 844 17.95 31.82 14.73
C ALA A 844 18.32 30.81 15.83
N LEU A 845 18.56 29.54 15.48
CA LEU A 845 19.05 28.49 16.40
C LEU A 845 20.46 28.80 16.91
N ARG A 846 21.33 29.39 16.09
CA ARG A 846 22.65 29.91 16.51
C ARG A 846 22.57 31.04 17.53
N SER A 847 21.53 31.86 17.41
CA SER A 847 21.20 32.95 18.34
C SER A 847 20.41 32.46 19.57
N HIS A 848 20.01 31.19 19.55
CA HIS A 848 19.38 30.51 20.68
C HIS A 848 20.45 29.98 21.64
N LYS A 849 20.11 29.82 22.92
CA LYS A 849 21.13 29.59 23.97
C LYS A 849 21.32 28.13 24.36
N THR A 850 20.27 27.34 24.19
CA THR A 850 20.14 26.01 24.76
C THR A 850 19.22 25.18 23.88
N ILE A 851 19.62 23.94 23.60
CA ILE A 851 18.89 22.96 22.79
C ILE A 851 19.07 21.60 23.48
N ALA A 852 17.98 21.03 24.00
CA ALA A 852 17.94 19.70 24.62
C ALA A 852 17.27 18.67 23.68
N MET A 853 16.24 19.09 22.94
CA MET A 853 15.64 18.31 21.85
C MET A 853 15.57 19.16 20.58
N LEU A 854 15.95 18.57 19.45
CA LEU A 854 15.75 19.13 18.12
C LEU A 854 15.18 18.05 17.18
N ASP A 855 13.94 18.25 16.75
CA ASP A 855 13.28 17.46 15.71
C ASP A 855 13.18 18.30 14.42
N LEU A 856 13.80 17.80 13.36
CA LEU A 856 13.74 18.33 11.99
C LEU A 856 13.22 17.27 11.00
N SER A 857 12.54 16.23 11.49
CA SER A 857 12.11 15.08 10.68
C SER A 857 11.08 15.42 9.60
N HIS A 858 10.87 14.54 8.62
CA HIS A 858 9.90 14.73 7.52
C HIS A 858 10.10 16.04 6.73
N ASN A 859 11.35 16.53 6.62
CA ASN A 859 11.71 17.67 5.78
C ASN A 859 12.56 17.20 4.58
N MET A 860 13.05 18.12 3.76
CA MET A 860 13.85 17.84 2.56
C MET A 860 15.30 18.33 2.75
N LEU A 861 15.86 18.12 3.94
CA LEU A 861 17.18 18.65 4.33
C LEU A 861 18.31 17.68 3.94
N GLY A 862 19.45 18.22 3.55
CA GLY A 862 20.68 17.53 3.15
C GLY A 862 21.88 17.89 4.02
N ASN A 863 23.07 17.44 3.61
CA ASN A 863 24.26 17.45 4.48
C ASN A 863 24.71 18.86 4.94
N GLU A 864 24.47 19.90 4.14
CA GLU A 864 24.81 21.29 4.44
C GLU A 864 24.09 21.81 5.71
N THR A 865 22.86 21.33 5.93
CA THR A 865 22.10 21.62 7.16
C THR A 865 22.79 21.03 8.40
N ILE A 866 23.40 19.84 8.30
CA ILE A 866 24.09 19.19 9.43
C ILE A 866 25.46 19.82 9.71
N GLU A 867 26.18 20.27 8.68
CA GLU A 867 27.38 21.10 8.86
C GLU A 867 27.05 22.43 9.56
N SER A 868 25.93 23.05 9.22
CA SER A 868 25.44 24.26 9.89
C SER A 868 25.09 23.98 11.36
N LEU A 869 24.45 22.84 11.67
CA LEU A 869 24.17 22.41 13.05
C LEU A 869 25.45 22.09 13.83
N GLN A 870 26.45 21.45 13.21
CA GLN A 870 27.78 21.27 13.79
C GLN A 870 28.40 22.62 14.18
N GLN A 871 28.32 23.65 13.32
CA GLN A 871 28.80 24.99 13.67
C GLN A 871 28.01 25.62 14.83
N ILE A 872 26.69 25.41 14.90
CA ILE A 872 25.82 25.87 16.00
C ILE A 872 26.22 25.19 17.32
N PHE A 873 26.29 23.86 17.37
CA PHE A 873 26.67 23.14 18.60
C PHE A 873 28.13 23.41 19.01
N THR A 874 29.05 23.62 18.05
CA THR A 874 30.46 23.97 18.33
C THR A 874 30.62 25.40 18.84
N SER A 875 29.71 26.33 18.49
CA SER A 875 29.71 27.71 19.01
C SER A 875 28.79 27.90 20.23
N SER A 876 28.02 26.89 20.61
CA SER A 876 27.19 26.88 21.82
C SER A 876 28.04 26.73 23.09
N SER A 877 27.67 27.46 24.14
CA SER A 877 28.23 27.28 25.49
C SER A 877 27.59 26.13 26.28
N GLN A 878 26.63 25.39 25.71
CA GLN A 878 25.90 24.34 26.39
C GLN A 878 26.63 22.98 26.30
N THR A 879 27.57 22.77 27.22
CA THR A 879 28.34 21.51 27.40
C THR A 879 27.66 20.49 28.33
N TYR A 880 26.40 20.72 28.73
CA TYR A 880 25.69 19.89 29.71
C TYR A 880 24.21 19.70 29.35
N GLY A 881 23.60 18.66 29.93
CA GLY A 881 22.27 18.18 29.59
C GLY A 881 22.29 17.27 28.36
N GLY A 882 21.36 16.31 28.31
CA GLY A 882 21.21 15.42 27.17
C GLY A 882 20.93 16.19 25.86
N LEU A 883 21.13 15.49 24.75
CA LEU A 883 20.71 15.94 23.42
C LEU A 883 19.93 14.80 22.75
N THR A 884 18.67 15.07 22.46
CA THR A 884 17.84 14.28 21.53
C THR A 884 17.86 14.97 20.17
N LEU A 885 18.25 14.23 19.13
CA LEU A 885 18.35 14.74 17.77
C LEU A 885 17.56 13.82 16.83
N ASP A 886 16.41 14.30 16.37
CA ASP A 886 15.58 13.61 15.39
C ASP A 886 15.70 14.26 14.00
N LEU A 887 16.13 13.44 13.04
CA LEU A 887 16.48 13.79 11.68
C LEU A 887 15.80 12.86 10.66
N HIS A 888 14.83 12.04 11.07
CA HIS A 888 14.26 11.00 10.18
C HIS A 888 13.51 11.56 8.97
N CYS A 889 13.35 10.74 7.93
CA CYS A 889 12.67 11.09 6.67
C CYS A 889 13.19 12.41 6.04
N ASN A 890 14.52 12.54 5.92
CA ASN A 890 15.21 13.63 5.24
C ASN A 890 16.09 13.11 4.08
N ARG A 891 16.97 13.97 3.53
CA ARG A 891 17.91 13.65 2.43
C ARG A 891 19.37 13.56 2.92
N PHE A 892 19.61 13.31 4.21
CA PHE A 892 20.96 13.18 4.75
C PHE A 892 21.67 11.94 4.20
N GLY A 893 22.99 12.06 4.00
CA GLY A 893 23.88 10.99 3.55
C GLY A 893 25.01 10.71 4.56
N PRO A 894 26.01 9.89 4.19
CA PRO A 894 27.06 9.48 5.13
C PRO A 894 27.89 10.67 5.65
N THR A 895 28.04 11.74 4.86
CA THR A 895 28.75 12.98 5.25
C THR A 895 28.08 13.70 6.43
N ALA A 896 26.76 13.57 6.62
CA ALA A 896 26.10 14.13 7.81
C ALA A 896 26.63 13.52 9.11
N LEU A 897 26.87 12.20 9.14
CA LEU A 897 27.39 11.52 10.32
C LEU A 897 28.86 11.86 10.57
N PHE A 898 29.63 12.19 9.54
CA PHE A 898 30.98 12.74 9.71
C PHE A 898 30.95 14.07 10.49
N GLN A 899 30.07 15.01 10.11
CA GLN A 899 29.96 16.29 10.83
C GLN A 899 29.51 16.11 12.30
N ILE A 900 28.66 15.12 12.57
CA ILE A 900 28.29 14.72 13.94
C ILE A 900 29.51 14.12 14.69
N CYS A 901 30.31 13.26 14.05
CA CYS A 901 31.51 12.67 14.66
C CYS A 901 32.59 13.69 15.04
N GLU A 902 32.71 14.78 14.28
CA GLU A 902 33.69 15.84 14.53
C GLU A 902 33.20 16.89 15.54
N CYS A 903 31.89 17.01 15.76
CA CYS A 903 31.34 17.91 16.78
C CYS A 903 31.43 17.30 18.18
N ALA A 904 32.53 17.59 18.89
CA ALA A 904 32.76 17.11 20.26
C ALA A 904 31.54 17.33 21.18
N VAL A 905 30.97 18.55 21.18
CA VAL A 905 29.81 18.93 22.00
C VAL A 905 28.57 18.08 21.72
N MET A 906 28.33 17.68 20.47
CA MET A 906 27.27 16.73 20.14
C MET A 906 27.63 15.34 20.67
N THR A 907 28.83 14.83 20.40
CA THR A 907 29.22 13.47 20.83
C THR A 907 29.27 13.28 22.34
N GLU A 908 29.51 14.32 23.13
CA GLU A 908 29.48 14.24 24.60
C GLU A 908 28.06 14.25 25.18
N ARG A 909 27.08 14.83 24.46
CA ARG A 909 25.71 15.05 24.95
C ARG A 909 24.64 14.13 24.34
N LEU A 910 24.92 13.50 23.20
CA LEU A 910 23.93 12.76 22.42
C LEU A 910 23.41 11.53 23.17
N GLU A 911 22.12 11.55 23.51
CA GLU A 911 21.39 10.50 24.23
C GLU A 911 20.45 9.70 23.31
N VAL A 912 19.85 10.39 22.33
CA VAL A 912 18.95 9.82 21.32
C VAL A 912 19.32 10.36 19.95
N LEU A 913 19.51 9.47 18.98
CA LEU A 913 19.76 9.82 17.57
C LEU A 913 18.81 9.03 16.66
N ASN A 914 17.87 9.72 16.02
CA ASN A 914 16.99 9.13 15.01
C ASN A 914 17.38 9.62 13.61
N LEU A 915 17.78 8.70 12.75
CA LEU A 915 18.20 8.95 11.36
C LEU A 915 17.34 8.20 10.33
N ALA A 916 16.25 7.56 10.73
CA ALA A 916 15.51 6.64 9.88
C ALA A 916 15.09 7.24 8.52
N GLY A 917 15.04 6.43 7.46
CA GLY A 917 14.63 6.84 6.11
C GLY A 917 15.61 7.72 5.33
N ASN A 918 16.76 8.11 5.91
CA ASN A 918 17.81 8.87 5.21
C ASN A 918 18.69 7.98 4.31
N ARG A 919 19.39 8.56 3.32
CA ARG A 919 20.19 7.79 2.33
C ARG A 919 21.65 7.59 2.79
N LEU A 920 21.83 6.93 3.93
CA LEU A 920 23.14 6.82 4.58
C LEU A 920 24.12 5.87 3.86
N THR A 921 23.64 4.69 3.41
CA THR A 921 24.43 3.64 2.75
C THR A 921 25.62 3.10 3.59
N ASP A 922 26.36 2.11 3.07
CA ASP A 922 27.54 1.57 3.77
C ASP A 922 28.71 2.57 3.93
N GLY A 923 28.66 3.72 3.26
CA GLY A 923 29.59 4.83 3.48
C GLY A 923 29.57 5.36 4.91
N CYS A 924 28.46 5.21 5.65
CA CYS A 924 28.36 5.69 7.03
C CYS A 924 29.01 4.77 8.07
N SER A 925 29.50 3.59 7.65
CA SER A 925 29.87 2.49 8.55
C SER A 925 31.00 2.81 9.55
N SER A 926 31.95 3.69 9.21
CA SER A 926 32.98 4.20 10.14
C SER A 926 32.45 5.26 11.11
N TYR A 927 31.47 6.05 10.69
CA TYR A 927 30.89 7.13 11.49
C TYR A 927 29.93 6.58 12.54
N LEU A 928 29.08 5.59 12.20
CA LEU A 928 28.26 4.87 13.19
C LEU A 928 29.12 4.13 14.23
N PHE A 929 30.23 3.49 13.82
CA PHE A 929 31.21 2.93 14.74
C PHE A 929 31.77 3.99 15.70
N THR A 930 32.14 5.15 15.17
CA THR A 930 32.70 6.26 15.95
C THR A 930 31.66 6.87 16.91
N ILE A 931 30.40 7.01 16.48
CA ILE A 931 29.29 7.48 17.31
C ILE A 931 29.06 6.52 18.48
N LEU A 932 28.97 5.21 18.23
CA LEU A 932 28.76 4.20 19.27
C LEU A 932 29.91 4.11 20.29
N GLN A 933 31.14 4.50 19.92
CA GLN A 933 32.28 4.57 20.84
C GLN A 933 32.44 5.91 21.56
N LYS A 934 32.21 7.05 20.89
CA LYS A 934 32.33 8.39 21.50
C LYS A 934 31.13 8.73 22.41
N CYS A 935 29.91 8.40 21.98
CA CYS A 935 28.67 8.87 22.59
C CYS A 935 28.27 8.02 23.82
N LYS A 936 28.96 8.24 24.93
CA LYS A 936 28.80 7.48 26.20
C LYS A 936 27.40 7.59 26.82
N ALA A 937 26.58 8.53 26.39
CA ALA A 937 25.21 8.75 26.85
C ALA A 937 24.14 8.15 25.90
N LEU A 938 24.52 7.71 24.69
CA LEU A 938 23.60 7.27 23.64
C LEU A 938 22.87 5.99 24.04
N TYR A 939 21.61 6.13 24.48
CA TYR A 939 20.75 5.02 24.88
C TYR A 939 19.79 4.59 23.76
N SER A 940 19.51 5.45 22.78
CA SER A 940 18.66 5.13 21.63
C SER A 940 19.29 5.55 20.30
N LEU A 941 19.30 4.61 19.34
CA LEU A 941 19.77 4.83 17.97
C LEU A 941 18.78 4.21 16.98
N ASP A 942 18.28 5.01 16.03
CA ASP A 942 17.45 4.52 14.92
C ASP A 942 18.12 4.80 13.57
N VAL A 943 18.33 3.74 12.78
CA VAL A 943 18.81 3.76 11.39
C VAL A 943 17.95 2.86 10.48
N GLU A 944 16.66 2.72 10.79
CA GLU A 944 15.68 2.01 9.95
C GLU A 944 15.60 2.64 8.54
N GLN A 945 15.49 1.80 7.50
CA GLN A 945 15.34 2.24 6.10
C GLN A 945 16.53 3.08 5.56
N CYS A 946 17.67 3.11 6.26
CA CYS A 946 18.85 3.93 5.91
C CYS A 946 19.70 3.42 4.73
N SER A 947 19.25 2.37 4.03
CA SER A 947 19.98 1.68 2.95
C SER A 947 21.33 1.07 3.37
N ILE A 948 21.53 0.81 4.67
CA ILE A 948 22.75 0.17 5.19
C ILE A 948 22.71 -1.35 4.98
N THR A 949 23.87 -2.02 4.92
CA THR A 949 23.97 -3.48 4.73
C THR A 949 24.64 -4.18 5.93
N SER A 950 24.73 -5.51 5.84
CA SER A 950 25.58 -6.37 6.68
C SER A 950 26.95 -5.79 7.05
N ARG A 951 27.64 -5.08 6.13
CA ARG A 951 28.95 -4.47 6.40
C ARG A 951 28.88 -3.38 7.48
N THR A 952 27.83 -2.56 7.44
CA THR A 952 27.61 -1.51 8.43
C THR A 952 27.18 -2.08 9.76
N VAL A 953 26.21 -3.00 9.75
CA VAL A 953 25.67 -3.63 10.96
C VAL A 953 26.75 -4.45 11.69
N GLN A 954 27.67 -5.08 10.96
CA GLN A 954 28.84 -5.74 11.56
C GLN A 954 29.74 -4.74 12.30
N LYS A 955 30.11 -3.61 11.69
CA LYS A 955 30.89 -2.57 12.39
C LYS A 955 30.15 -2.01 13.61
N MET A 956 28.82 -1.87 13.54
CA MET A 956 28.02 -1.45 14.70
C MET A 956 28.13 -2.47 15.85
N ALA A 957 28.06 -3.77 15.56
CA ALA A 957 28.30 -4.83 16.55
C ALA A 957 29.74 -4.81 17.11
N ASP A 958 30.73 -4.54 16.25
CA ASP A 958 32.14 -4.44 16.64
C ASP A 958 32.40 -3.24 17.58
N ALA A 959 31.66 -2.15 17.41
CA ALA A 959 31.73 -0.96 18.27
C ALA A 959 31.17 -1.18 19.70
N LEU A 960 30.20 -2.08 19.87
CA LEU A 960 29.53 -2.34 21.15
C LEU A 960 30.41 -3.11 22.13
N HIS A 961 30.40 -2.68 23.39
CA HIS A 961 31.15 -3.28 24.50
C HIS A 961 30.36 -3.16 25.82
N GLU A 962 30.76 -3.87 26.89
CA GLU A 962 30.05 -3.92 28.18
C GLU A 962 29.80 -2.57 28.89
N GLY A 963 30.39 -1.49 28.39
CA GLY A 963 30.22 -0.12 28.90
C GLY A 963 29.28 0.75 28.05
N SER A 964 28.79 0.26 26.91
CA SER A 964 27.81 0.96 26.08
C SER A 964 26.45 1.02 26.83
N VAL A 965 25.81 2.20 26.85
CA VAL A 965 24.52 2.41 27.55
C VAL A 965 23.29 2.18 26.66
N LEU A 966 23.51 1.77 25.41
CA LEU A 966 22.48 1.53 24.40
C LEU A 966 21.43 0.53 24.91
N SER A 967 20.17 0.96 24.91
CA SER A 967 19.00 0.16 25.31
C SER A 967 18.01 -0.04 24.16
N HIS A 968 17.96 0.89 23.21
CA HIS A 968 17.11 0.84 22.01
C HIS A 968 17.97 0.92 20.74
N LEU A 969 17.74 0.00 19.80
CA LEU A 969 18.41 -0.02 18.50
C LEU A 969 17.45 -0.48 17.41
N SER A 970 17.07 0.42 16.51
CA SER A 970 16.25 0.14 15.32
C SER A 970 17.11 0.09 14.07
N ILE A 971 16.98 -1.00 13.31
CA ILE A 971 17.70 -1.24 12.04
C ILE A 971 16.80 -1.85 10.95
N GLY A 972 15.47 -1.79 11.11
CA GLY A 972 14.50 -2.41 10.21
C GLY A 972 14.52 -1.85 8.78
N LYS A 973 13.75 -2.48 7.87
CA LYS A 973 13.54 -2.07 6.46
C LYS A 973 14.81 -1.71 5.66
N ASN A 974 15.99 -2.21 6.05
CA ASN A 974 17.27 -1.94 5.41
C ASN A 974 17.59 -2.95 4.29
N ASN A 975 18.72 -2.75 3.59
CA ASN A 975 19.22 -3.74 2.63
C ASN A 975 19.54 -5.06 3.35
N PRO A 976 19.36 -6.24 2.72
CA PRO A 976 19.43 -7.54 3.40
C PRO A 976 20.65 -7.73 4.29
N ILE A 977 20.40 -7.87 5.59
CA ILE A 977 21.41 -8.11 6.62
C ILE A 977 21.60 -9.63 6.76
N SER A 978 22.85 -10.09 6.77
CA SER A 978 23.15 -11.52 6.87
C SER A 978 22.79 -12.07 8.25
N GLY A 979 22.29 -13.31 8.29
CA GLY A 979 21.94 -13.98 9.55
C GLY A 979 23.09 -14.02 10.56
N ASN A 980 24.32 -14.25 10.09
CA ASN A 980 25.51 -14.27 10.94
C ASN A 980 25.82 -12.88 11.52
N THR A 981 25.58 -11.81 10.75
CA THR A 981 25.71 -10.43 11.24
C THR A 981 24.67 -10.11 12.31
N MET A 982 23.42 -10.55 12.11
CA MET A 982 22.36 -10.40 13.11
C MET A 982 22.67 -11.17 14.40
N LEU A 983 23.15 -12.42 14.29
CA LEU A 983 23.60 -13.21 15.46
C LEU A 983 24.73 -12.51 16.23
N ASN A 984 25.72 -11.94 15.53
CA ASN A 984 26.83 -11.25 16.17
C ASN A 984 26.36 -9.95 16.87
N LEU A 985 25.50 -9.16 16.21
CA LEU A 985 24.88 -7.98 16.82
C LEU A 985 24.06 -8.35 18.06
N LEU A 986 23.22 -9.38 17.98
CA LEU A 986 22.36 -9.79 19.10
C LEU A 986 23.17 -10.38 20.27
N SER A 987 24.25 -11.12 20.00
CA SER A 987 25.21 -11.56 21.01
C SER A 987 25.89 -10.37 21.71
N LYS A 988 26.30 -9.34 20.95
CA LYS A 988 26.85 -8.09 21.48
C LYS A 988 25.84 -7.30 22.31
N LEU A 989 24.61 -7.17 21.83
CA LEU A 989 23.50 -6.53 22.55
C LEU A 989 23.17 -7.26 23.86
N ALA A 990 23.16 -8.60 23.86
CA ALA A 990 22.92 -9.41 25.06
C ALA A 990 23.99 -9.25 26.17
N SER A 991 25.16 -8.70 25.85
CA SER A 991 26.20 -8.34 26.84
C SER A 991 25.94 -6.99 27.56
N LEU A 992 24.94 -6.21 27.12
CA LEU A 992 24.67 -4.87 27.65
C LEU A 992 23.74 -4.90 28.87
N LYS A 993 24.19 -4.29 29.98
CA LYS A 993 23.56 -4.36 31.31
C LYS A 993 22.23 -3.57 31.46
N ARG A 994 21.72 -2.94 30.40
CA ARG A 994 20.54 -2.05 30.42
C ARG A 994 19.52 -2.34 29.31
N LEU A 995 19.63 -3.48 28.63
CA LEU A 995 18.72 -3.82 27.54
C LEU A 995 17.37 -4.29 28.13
N ALA A 996 16.39 -3.39 28.14
CA ALA A 996 15.05 -3.61 28.70
C ALA A 996 14.07 -4.15 27.65
N ASP A 997 14.07 -3.57 26.45
CA ASP A 997 13.11 -3.87 25.39
C ASP A 997 13.81 -4.05 24.03
N ILE A 998 13.77 -5.27 23.49
CA ILE A 998 14.09 -5.52 22.09
C ILE A 998 12.84 -5.18 21.27
N VAL A 999 12.85 -3.99 20.65
CA VAL A 999 11.74 -3.49 19.82
C VAL A 999 11.49 -4.45 18.63
N PRO A 1000 10.23 -4.73 18.24
CA PRO A 1000 9.91 -5.58 17.08
C PRO A 1000 10.52 -5.17 15.72
N SER A 1001 11.09 -3.96 15.59
CA SER A 1001 11.86 -3.55 14.40
C SER A 1001 13.09 -4.42 14.13
N LEU A 1002 13.67 -5.07 15.15
CA LEU A 1002 14.74 -6.05 14.97
C LEU A 1002 14.25 -7.36 14.30
N LEU A 1003 12.97 -7.71 14.45
CA LEU A 1003 12.37 -8.85 13.73
C LEU A 1003 12.10 -8.52 12.26
N THR A 1004 11.76 -7.28 11.91
CA THR A 1004 11.56 -6.88 10.49
C THR A 1004 12.88 -6.73 9.72
N ALA A 1005 14.01 -6.59 10.42
CA ALA A 1005 15.35 -6.70 9.84
C ALA A 1005 15.77 -8.16 9.53
N MET A 1006 15.15 -9.16 10.19
CA MET A 1006 15.52 -10.57 10.08
C MET A 1006 14.67 -11.32 9.03
N ASN A 1007 15.05 -11.22 7.76
CA ASN A 1007 14.43 -12.01 6.68
C ASN A 1007 14.89 -13.50 6.67
N CYS A 1008 15.06 -14.11 7.86
CA CYS A 1008 15.56 -15.47 8.11
C CYS A 1008 14.87 -16.11 9.32
N GLY A 1009 13.86 -16.95 9.11
CA GLY A 1009 13.14 -17.66 10.19
C GLY A 1009 13.97 -18.71 10.95
N GLU A 1010 15.12 -19.13 10.41
CA GLU A 1010 15.93 -20.21 11.01
C GLU A 1010 16.70 -19.79 12.28
N ILE A 1011 17.00 -18.49 12.44
CA ILE A 1011 17.90 -17.99 13.49
C ILE A 1011 17.18 -17.69 14.81
N ILE A 1012 15.86 -17.47 14.78
CA ILE A 1012 15.06 -17.25 15.99
C ILE A 1012 15.16 -18.46 16.95
N ASN A 1013 15.34 -19.67 16.42
CA ASN A 1013 15.56 -20.90 17.20
C ASN A 1013 16.94 -20.98 17.89
N GLN A 1014 17.93 -20.17 17.49
CA GLN A 1014 19.26 -20.13 18.12
C GLN A 1014 19.41 -18.98 19.14
N LEU A 1015 18.44 -18.06 19.21
CA LEU A 1015 18.39 -16.96 20.16
C LEU A 1015 17.55 -17.28 21.41
N TRP A 1016 17.06 -18.52 21.53
CA TRP A 1016 16.22 -19.03 22.62
C TRP A 1016 16.83 -20.26 23.32
N ILE A 1017 18.16 -20.39 23.27
CA ILE A 1017 19.00 -21.31 24.05
C ILE A 1017 20.03 -20.48 24.82
#